data_AF-R5N5G1-F1
#
_entry.id   AF-R5N5G1-F1
#
_cell.length_a   1.000
_cell.length_b   1.000
_cell.length_c   1.000
_cell.angle_alpha   90.00
_cell.angle_beta   90.00
_cell.angle_gamma   90.00
#
_symmetry.space_group_name_H-M   'P 1'
#
loop_
_entity.id
_entity.type
_entity.pdbx_description
1 polymer ?
#
loop_
_entity_poly.entity_id
_entity_poly.type
_entity_poly.pdbx_seq_one_letter_code
_entity_poly.pdbx_strand_id
1 'polypeptide(L)'
;MSKMSEVMPKWGPYSKKYSGVSRVTEHETEKGVRFDFISLPAVSNTDAKAPNVTIPVGVHPWDVKSDYSFYSYRQDLEWKDVIYSDVSFTKLSDESVLVRTEIFNNSELMQNCLVNYFSSLQFPFLTSYRVSLPNKSLMFDALDYSEFTYKTSRPWDNETMDAMHKGEFFDDRFTSHRGLGDRDDNRYILPKYPRLGEEKGDKIVYKIKNDLNFSDAALYVRYRTVDNKPSAFTVNGDNVVFPPAQDMGEITIPIGNVDKGDYTLVLVSEGEGGIEFDFFAICEKDETNKILVEAKKNNFIPDVKVHDEINGKTVEIKYEGVEKPFVLRTFNDETRLRSIPSGCLEDVPTPRISQPDKSFDNMMETFSGEFSWKHSDEGYYQNTLVHTLYIEPGKSHTEYAVISYGGAEYETPEDYEKIYLSASGSVEKLSYNDSGKKYEFSNRLLRAAMFQNTVYPLYHHGEYVIHHTPGKRWDSFYTWDSGFIGLDMLEFSPKIADYILDLYLSDKDNKDYAFLLHGSPVPVHLYQYYEMLQKTSDKSELYDYYDRAKMFYDFLAGKINGSTTAKFKSGLTTTFEYFYNCSGMDDLPPQVLMYKNNLQLKTAPCISSSQVIRTAKLLSVIAEHLGKSEDVKAYSEDIKRISNGLQKYAWDDEAGYYSYVIHDENGEAKEQLRSESGENMNKTMDGIYPLIAGITTDEQTGRILSHLESEDEMMSKVGISAVNMKAGYYATNGYWNGNVWFSHQWFVWKTMLDIGEADFAYKIAKVALDSWKREVEYSYYTFEMLSITTGRGGWFHNFGGLSAPVNIWASAYFKAGTFNLGFDSFCENYSFENDFTHFSADVSHYNGKDSIMLVVMNDKNNYVVTVDGEKAVFNERDKGTFEIKLPSDKKRVKIEIQLV
;
A
#
# COMPACT_ATOMS: atom_id res chain seq x y z
N MET A 1 4.96 -12.92 18.50
CA MET A 1 5.22 -11.52 18.16
C MET A 1 4.77 -11.33 16.72
N SER A 2 4.14 -10.21 16.36
CA SER A 2 3.74 -9.99 14.97
C SER A 2 5.00 -9.74 14.12
N LYS A 3 5.05 -10.24 12.87
CA LYS A 3 6.19 -10.02 11.96
C LYS A 3 6.55 -8.55 11.82
N MET A 4 5.55 -7.67 11.88
CA MET A 4 5.73 -6.21 11.92
C MET A 4 6.73 -5.78 13.01
N SER A 5 6.59 -6.29 14.24
CA SER A 5 7.44 -5.88 15.37
C SER A 5 8.90 -6.33 15.25
N GLU A 6 9.18 -7.32 14.40
CA GLU A 6 10.52 -7.84 14.15
C GLU A 6 11.24 -7.08 13.02
N VAL A 7 10.48 -6.44 12.13
CA VAL A 7 11.00 -5.83 10.89
C VAL A 7 10.89 -4.30 10.91
N MET A 8 9.84 -3.74 11.52
CA MET A 8 9.57 -2.30 11.54
C MET A 8 9.97 -1.69 12.90
N PRO A 9 10.90 -0.73 12.95
CA PRO A 9 11.29 -0.09 14.21
C PRO A 9 10.18 0.82 14.78
N LYS A 10 10.33 1.22 16.04
CA LYS A 10 9.40 2.21 16.65
C LYS A 10 9.52 3.60 16.04
N TRP A 11 10.73 3.97 15.61
CA TRP A 11 11.04 5.24 14.95
C TRP A 11 11.23 5.03 13.45
N GLY A 12 10.55 5.82 12.63
CA GLY A 12 10.67 5.76 11.18
C GLY A 12 9.82 6.82 10.48
N PRO A 13 9.78 6.82 9.13
CA PRO A 13 9.12 7.87 8.35
C PRO A 13 7.59 7.67 8.31
N TYR A 14 6.91 7.53 9.45
CA TYR A 14 5.52 7.06 9.50
C TYR A 14 4.44 8.14 9.37
N SER A 15 4.83 9.43 9.34
CA SER A 15 3.86 10.52 9.23
C SER A 15 3.09 10.48 7.91
N LYS A 16 1.80 10.80 7.99
CA LYS A 16 0.89 10.95 6.85
C LYS A 16 0.85 12.38 6.28
N LYS A 17 1.42 13.35 7.00
CA LYS A 17 1.33 14.79 6.65
C LYS A 17 2.65 15.37 6.17
N TYR A 18 3.76 15.08 6.85
CA TYR A 18 5.04 15.74 6.62
C TYR A 18 6.22 14.77 6.62
N SER A 19 7.26 15.10 5.86
CA SER A 19 8.53 14.36 5.89
C SER A 19 9.26 14.65 7.18
N GLY A 20 9.81 13.62 7.81
CA GLY A 20 10.36 13.70 9.14
C GLY A 20 10.62 12.32 9.73
N VAL A 21 10.74 12.29 11.06
CA VAL A 21 10.81 11.05 11.84
C VAL A 21 9.65 10.99 12.81
N SER A 22 9.00 9.84 12.87
CA SER A 22 7.83 9.58 13.69
C SER A 22 8.09 8.44 14.65
N ARG A 23 7.45 8.45 15.81
CA ARG A 23 7.44 7.34 16.76
C ARG A 23 6.04 6.77 16.93
N VAL A 24 5.86 5.47 16.73
CA VAL A 24 4.67 4.75 17.21
C VAL A 24 4.61 4.91 18.73
N THR A 25 3.52 5.43 19.29
CA THR A 25 3.48 5.86 20.70
C THR A 25 2.32 5.21 21.43
N GLU A 26 2.60 4.64 22.60
CA GLU A 26 1.57 4.10 23.49
C GLU A 26 0.90 5.25 24.26
N HIS A 27 -0.42 5.18 24.39
CA HIS A 27 -1.23 6.15 25.12
C HIS A 27 -2.22 5.43 26.04
N GLU A 28 -2.49 5.99 27.21
CA GLU A 28 -3.27 5.33 28.28
C GLU A 28 -4.71 4.96 27.88
N THR A 29 -5.33 5.74 26.98
CA THR A 29 -6.73 5.55 26.57
C THR A 29 -6.93 5.37 25.07
N GLU A 30 -5.90 5.57 24.25
CA GLU A 30 -6.06 5.62 22.78
C GLU A 30 -5.03 4.73 22.09
N LYS A 31 -5.47 3.98 21.09
CA LYS A 31 -4.60 3.19 20.22
C LYS A 31 -4.23 4.00 18.97
N GLY A 32 -3.17 3.60 18.26
CA GLY A 32 -2.80 4.24 16.99
C GLY A 32 -2.11 5.60 17.12
N VAL A 33 -1.73 6.01 18.33
CA VAL A 33 -1.11 7.32 18.57
C VAL A 33 0.32 7.35 18.00
N ARG A 34 0.69 8.47 17.38
CA ARG A 34 2.01 8.69 16.77
C ARG A 34 2.57 10.04 17.15
N PHE A 35 3.85 10.11 17.49
CA PHE A 35 4.57 11.37 17.61
C PHE A 35 5.28 11.70 16.29
N ASP A 36 5.18 12.93 15.83
CA ASP A 36 5.83 13.43 14.61
C ASP A 36 6.87 14.51 14.94
N PHE A 37 8.06 14.36 14.37
CA PHE A 37 9.16 15.32 14.42
C PHE A 37 9.61 15.71 13.02
N ILE A 38 9.47 17.00 12.69
CA ILE A 38 9.74 17.57 11.37
C ILE A 38 10.90 18.54 11.46
N SER A 39 11.86 18.47 10.53
CA SER A 39 12.91 19.48 10.34
C SER A 39 12.65 20.27 9.06
N LEU A 40 12.37 21.55 9.18
CA LEU A 40 12.14 22.47 8.07
C LEU A 40 13.23 23.56 8.05
N PRO A 41 14.32 23.36 7.28
CA PRO A 41 15.23 24.45 6.93
C PRO A 41 14.53 25.46 6.02
N ALA A 42 14.92 26.74 6.13
CA ALA A 42 14.40 27.81 5.30
C ALA A 42 15.44 28.90 5.05
N VAL A 43 15.36 29.56 3.88
CA VAL A 43 16.02 30.84 3.63
C VAL A 43 15.16 31.94 4.26
N SER A 44 15.81 32.91 4.88
CA SER A 44 15.11 33.98 5.59
C SER A 44 14.37 34.90 4.62
N ASN A 45 13.18 35.35 4.98
CA ASN A 45 12.32 36.22 4.15
C ASN A 45 11.85 35.61 2.81
N THR A 46 11.94 34.30 2.60
CA THR A 46 11.48 33.64 1.37
C THR A 46 10.20 32.84 1.59
N ASP A 47 9.68 32.29 0.48
CA ASP A 47 8.68 31.23 0.56
C ASP A 47 9.30 30.00 1.24
N ALA A 48 8.70 29.54 2.33
CA ALA A 48 9.07 28.36 3.08
C ALA A 48 7.86 27.43 3.16
N LYS A 49 7.97 26.28 2.52
CA LYS A 49 6.89 25.29 2.44
C LYS A 49 7.13 24.22 3.47
N ALA A 50 6.12 23.90 4.27
CA ALA A 50 6.16 22.70 5.11
C ALA A 50 6.50 21.49 4.22
N PRO A 51 7.28 20.50 4.72
CA PRO A 51 7.73 19.38 3.91
C PRO A 51 6.61 18.34 3.73
N ASN A 52 5.48 18.79 3.18
CA ASN A 52 4.25 18.05 2.99
C ASN A 52 4.46 16.88 2.02
N VAL A 53 3.99 15.69 2.42
CA VAL A 53 4.17 14.44 1.65
C VAL A 53 3.05 14.17 0.66
N THR A 54 2.00 15.00 0.65
CA THR A 54 0.80 14.83 -0.15
C THR A 54 0.75 15.79 -1.36
N ILE A 55 1.64 16.78 -1.40
CA ILE A 55 1.75 17.78 -2.47
C ILE A 55 3.22 18.07 -2.82
N PRO A 56 3.55 18.39 -4.09
CA PRO A 56 4.94 18.55 -4.53
C PRO A 56 5.52 19.88 -4.05
N VAL A 57 6.15 19.87 -2.87
CA VAL A 57 6.73 21.06 -2.21
C VAL A 57 8.26 21.14 -2.29
N GLY A 58 8.88 20.31 -3.11
CA GLY A 58 10.34 20.26 -3.29
C GLY A 58 11.04 19.35 -2.29
N VAL A 59 10.35 18.30 -1.79
CA VAL A 59 10.93 17.32 -0.88
C VAL A 59 11.05 15.97 -1.57
N HIS A 60 12.27 15.45 -1.60
CA HIS A 60 12.66 14.28 -2.38
C HIS A 60 13.30 13.23 -1.47
N PRO A 61 12.67 12.06 -1.24
CA PRO A 61 13.33 10.93 -0.59
C PRO A 61 14.68 10.63 -1.26
N TRP A 62 15.78 10.62 -0.49
CA TRP A 62 17.12 10.67 -1.07
C TRP A 62 17.94 9.39 -0.84
N ASP A 63 18.11 9.00 0.42
CA ASP A 63 18.77 7.75 0.80
C ASP A 63 17.96 7.02 1.88
N VAL A 64 18.16 5.71 1.97
CA VAL A 64 17.56 4.86 2.98
C VAL A 64 18.40 3.61 3.19
N LYS A 65 18.56 3.18 4.43
CA LYS A 65 19.09 1.86 4.78
C LYS A 65 17.94 0.89 5.00
N SER A 66 18.11 -0.36 4.57
CA SER A 66 17.02 -1.35 4.52
C SER A 66 16.38 -1.69 5.88
N ASP A 67 17.06 -1.39 6.98
CA ASP A 67 16.60 -1.58 8.36
C ASP A 67 16.11 -0.28 9.04
N TYR A 68 15.93 0.80 8.27
CA TYR A 68 15.52 2.13 8.74
C TYR A 68 16.46 2.80 9.76
N SER A 69 17.65 2.26 10.02
CA SER A 69 18.63 2.90 10.91
C SER A 69 19.22 4.20 10.34
N PHE A 70 19.06 4.42 9.04
CA PHE A 70 19.41 5.66 8.36
C PHE A 70 18.43 5.94 7.21
N TYR A 71 17.98 7.18 7.08
CA TYR A 71 17.33 7.67 5.86
C TYR A 71 17.42 9.19 5.77
N SER A 72 17.21 9.74 4.57
CA SER A 72 17.29 11.17 4.32
C SER A 72 16.32 11.63 3.23
N TYR A 73 16.05 12.93 3.22
CA TYR A 73 15.45 13.61 2.10
C TYR A 73 16.24 14.86 1.74
N ARG A 74 16.19 15.22 0.46
CA ARG A 74 16.62 16.53 -0.04
C ARG A 74 15.42 17.46 -0.09
N GLN A 75 15.58 18.70 0.33
CA GLN A 75 14.58 19.74 0.21
C GLN A 75 15.12 20.94 -0.58
N ASP A 76 14.43 21.27 -1.66
CA ASP A 76 14.64 22.46 -2.47
C ASP A 76 14.19 23.70 -1.67
N LEU A 77 15.12 24.60 -1.33
CA LEU A 77 14.80 25.90 -0.72
C LEU A 77 14.65 27.00 -1.78
N GLU A 78 15.46 26.89 -2.83
CA GLU A 78 15.25 27.44 -4.15
C GLU A 78 15.23 26.29 -5.17
N TRP A 79 14.87 26.56 -6.43
CA TRP A 79 14.71 25.48 -7.42
C TRP A 79 15.99 24.64 -7.54
N LYS A 80 15.85 23.35 -7.24
CA LYS A 80 16.88 22.32 -7.40
C LYS A 80 18.17 22.66 -6.64
N ASP A 81 19.31 22.56 -7.29
CA ASP A 81 20.62 22.62 -6.64
C ASP A 81 21.13 24.05 -6.37
N VAL A 82 20.28 25.09 -6.48
CA VAL A 82 20.67 26.50 -6.25
C VAL A 82 20.84 26.79 -4.76
N ILE A 83 19.78 26.57 -3.98
CA ILE A 83 19.83 26.52 -2.52
C ILE A 83 18.96 25.34 -2.10
N TYR A 84 19.55 24.38 -1.41
CA TYR A 84 18.83 23.19 -0.96
C TYR A 84 19.36 22.74 0.38
N SER A 85 18.70 21.76 0.96
CA SER A 85 19.14 21.13 2.19
C SER A 85 19.02 19.62 2.11
N ASP A 86 19.94 18.92 2.76
CA ASP A 86 19.83 17.49 2.99
C ASP A 86 19.54 17.28 4.49
N VAL A 87 18.39 16.67 4.78
CA VAL A 87 17.95 16.32 6.13
C VAL A 87 18.05 14.81 6.29
N SER A 88 18.73 14.35 7.33
CA SER A 88 18.92 12.93 7.60
C SER A 88 18.59 12.54 9.03
N PHE A 89 18.15 11.30 9.18
CA PHE A 89 17.73 10.68 10.42
C PHE A 89 18.58 9.44 10.65
N THR A 90 19.35 9.42 11.73
CA THR A 90 20.21 8.30 12.09
C THR A 90 19.81 7.75 13.45
N LYS A 91 19.54 6.45 13.53
CA LYS A 91 19.25 5.77 14.79
C LYS A 91 20.47 5.83 15.72
N LEU A 92 20.28 6.38 16.92
CA LEU A 92 21.29 6.38 17.98
C LEU A 92 21.04 5.22 18.95
N SER A 93 19.77 5.02 19.32
CA SER A 93 19.30 3.90 20.15
C SER A 93 17.88 3.51 19.75
N ASP A 94 17.26 2.56 20.45
CA ASP A 94 15.84 2.24 20.23
C ASP A 94 14.89 3.40 20.60
N GLU A 95 15.38 4.37 21.39
CA GLU A 95 14.58 5.48 21.90
C GLU A 95 15.09 6.85 21.45
N SER A 96 16.12 6.94 20.62
CA SER A 96 16.69 8.23 20.18
C SER A 96 17.18 8.23 18.74
N VAL A 97 17.03 9.38 18.08
CA VAL A 97 17.38 9.63 16.68
C VAL A 97 18.18 10.93 16.57
N LEU A 98 19.31 10.86 15.86
CA LEU A 98 20.06 12.02 15.41
C LEU A 98 19.41 12.60 14.16
N VAL A 99 19.18 13.91 14.18
CA VAL A 99 18.68 14.69 13.05
C VAL A 99 19.79 15.63 12.61
N ARG A 100 20.30 15.45 11.40
CA ARG A 100 21.31 16.32 10.79
C ARG A 100 20.68 17.06 9.63
N THR A 101 20.80 18.39 9.65
CA THR A 101 20.30 19.28 8.61
C THR A 101 21.47 20.07 8.04
N GLU A 102 21.84 19.80 6.79
CA GLU A 102 22.87 20.56 6.09
C GLU A 102 22.24 21.41 5.00
N ILE A 103 22.51 22.71 5.01
CA ILE A 103 21.99 23.67 4.04
C ILE A 103 23.14 24.09 3.11
N PHE A 104 22.93 23.96 1.80
CA PHE A 104 23.90 24.28 0.76
C PHE A 104 23.51 25.58 0.07
N ASN A 105 24.46 26.53 -0.02
CA ASN A 105 24.30 27.77 -0.76
C ASN A 105 25.17 27.73 -2.02
N ASN A 106 24.61 27.33 -3.15
CA ASN A 106 25.28 27.39 -4.45
C ASN A 106 24.94 28.68 -5.22
N SER A 107 24.25 29.64 -4.59
CA SER A 107 23.99 30.96 -5.16
C SER A 107 25.21 31.87 -5.10
N GLU A 108 25.13 33.04 -5.73
CA GLU A 108 26.22 34.02 -5.77
C GLU A 108 26.29 34.92 -4.52
N LEU A 109 25.26 34.89 -3.66
CA LEU A 109 25.13 35.78 -2.50
C LEU A 109 25.19 35.00 -1.19
N MET A 110 25.68 35.64 -0.15
CA MET A 110 25.56 35.12 1.21
C MET A 110 24.07 35.01 1.58
N GLN A 111 23.69 33.90 2.19
CA GLN A 111 22.31 33.60 2.58
C GLN A 111 22.15 33.62 4.09
N ASN A 112 20.98 34.10 4.53
CA ASN A 112 20.53 34.02 5.92
C ASN A 112 19.53 32.87 6.02
N CYS A 113 19.82 31.84 6.80
CA CYS A 113 19.00 30.66 6.93
C CYS A 113 18.57 30.43 8.38
N LEU A 114 17.63 29.50 8.56
CA LEU A 114 17.15 29.02 9.85
C LEU A 114 16.67 27.57 9.70
N VAL A 115 16.50 26.88 10.83
CA VAL A 115 15.91 25.54 10.90
C VAL A 115 14.77 25.54 11.92
N ASN A 116 13.58 25.18 11.47
CA ASN A 116 12.44 24.93 12.33
C ASN A 116 12.35 23.44 12.64
N TYR A 117 12.34 23.08 13.91
CA TYR A 117 11.95 21.75 14.37
C TYR A 117 10.51 21.81 14.88
N PHE A 118 9.62 20.98 14.35
CA PHE A 118 8.23 20.89 14.79
C PHE A 118 7.96 19.54 15.43
N SER A 119 7.39 19.55 16.63
CA SER A 119 7.04 18.36 17.42
C SER A 119 5.54 18.31 17.65
N SER A 120 4.91 17.17 17.39
CA SER A 120 3.46 17.01 17.59
C SER A 120 3.05 15.57 17.92
N LEU A 121 2.09 15.41 18.83
CA LEU A 121 1.39 14.15 19.04
C LEU A 121 0.15 14.11 18.15
N GLN A 122 0.00 13.04 17.39
CA GLN A 122 -1.07 12.80 16.44
C GLN A 122 -1.93 11.64 16.94
N PHE A 123 -3.23 11.91 17.09
CA PHE A 123 -4.24 10.91 17.41
C PHE A 123 -4.97 10.49 16.13
N PRO A 124 -5.38 9.22 15.98
CA PRO A 124 -6.24 8.82 14.86
C PRO A 124 -7.61 9.48 14.92
N PHE A 125 -8.10 9.80 16.13
CA PHE A 125 -9.40 10.42 16.38
C PHE A 125 -9.30 11.60 17.35
N LEU A 126 -10.21 12.56 17.23
CA LEU A 126 -10.16 13.82 18.01
C LEU A 126 -10.65 13.65 19.45
N THR A 127 -11.52 12.67 19.68
CA THR A 127 -12.19 12.43 20.95
C THR A 127 -11.87 11.02 21.41
N SER A 128 -11.94 10.77 22.71
CA SER A 128 -11.91 9.46 23.36
C SER A 128 -13.18 9.31 24.19
N TYR A 129 -13.61 8.08 24.46
CA TYR A 129 -14.79 7.83 25.29
C TYR A 129 -14.45 7.04 26.54
N ARG A 130 -14.98 7.49 27.67
CA ARG A 130 -14.97 6.73 28.92
C ARG A 130 -16.37 6.21 29.20
N VAL A 131 -16.49 4.89 29.35
CA VAL A 131 -17.72 4.25 29.82
C VAL A 131 -17.59 3.94 31.30
N SER A 132 -18.48 4.50 32.11
CA SER A 132 -18.63 4.15 33.53
C SER A 132 -19.77 3.16 33.67
N LEU A 133 -19.53 2.06 34.38
CA LEU A 133 -20.49 0.96 34.58
C LEU A 133 -20.76 0.74 36.08
N PRO A 134 -21.95 0.23 36.46
CA PRO A 134 -22.17 -0.22 37.83
C PRO A 134 -21.26 -1.41 38.19
N ASN A 135 -21.01 -1.62 39.49
CA ASN A 135 -20.09 -2.67 39.95
C ASN A 135 -20.46 -4.08 39.45
N LYS A 136 -21.76 -4.32 39.23
CA LYS A 136 -22.30 -5.58 38.75
C LYS A 136 -22.83 -5.39 37.34
N SER A 137 -21.95 -5.52 36.36
CA SER A 137 -22.29 -5.38 34.95
C SER A 137 -21.42 -6.24 34.04
N LEU A 138 -21.92 -6.50 32.84
CA LEU A 138 -21.14 -6.96 31.69
C LEU A 138 -21.25 -5.94 30.58
N MET A 139 -20.15 -5.59 29.92
CA MET A 139 -20.15 -4.76 28.70
C MET A 139 -19.46 -5.54 27.59
N PHE A 140 -19.96 -5.39 26.36
CA PHE A 140 -19.38 -5.97 25.16
C PHE A 140 -19.66 -5.06 23.97
N ASP A 141 -18.73 -5.05 23.00
CA ASP A 141 -18.83 -4.22 21.80
C ASP A 141 -19.90 -4.81 20.87
N ALA A 142 -20.55 -3.96 20.06
CA ALA A 142 -21.49 -4.46 19.07
C ALA A 142 -20.82 -5.34 18.00
N LEU A 143 -19.51 -5.19 17.80
CA LEU A 143 -18.73 -6.02 16.89
C LEU A 143 -18.35 -7.40 17.48
N ASP A 144 -18.58 -7.64 18.79
CA ASP A 144 -18.28 -8.93 19.45
C ASP A 144 -19.32 -10.03 19.14
N TYR A 145 -20.01 -9.96 18.00
CA TYR A 145 -21.01 -10.94 17.62
C TYR A 145 -20.38 -12.30 17.32
N SER A 146 -21.13 -13.37 17.60
CA SER A 146 -20.76 -14.75 17.26
C SER A 146 -21.32 -15.22 15.92
N GLU A 147 -22.42 -14.62 15.47
CA GLU A 147 -23.06 -14.84 14.17
C GLU A 147 -23.71 -13.53 13.72
N PHE A 148 -23.45 -13.12 12.48
CA PHE A 148 -24.10 -11.97 11.86
C PHE A 148 -24.53 -12.29 10.42
N THR A 149 -25.83 -12.24 10.16
CA THR A 149 -26.43 -12.63 8.88
C THR A 149 -27.45 -11.59 8.44
N TYR A 150 -27.25 -11.04 7.24
CA TYR A 150 -28.28 -10.26 6.55
C TYR A 150 -29.32 -11.20 5.94
N LYS A 151 -30.55 -10.71 5.83
CA LYS A 151 -31.62 -11.44 5.15
C LYS A 151 -31.29 -11.64 3.66
N THR A 152 -30.79 -10.60 3.00
CA THR A 152 -30.23 -10.66 1.65
C THR A 152 -28.71 -10.73 1.72
N SER A 153 -28.13 -11.85 1.26
CA SER A 153 -26.68 -12.01 1.21
C SER A 153 -26.05 -11.04 0.20
N ARG A 154 -24.90 -10.49 0.57
CA ARG A 154 -24.12 -9.55 -0.23
C ARG A 154 -22.83 -10.20 -0.72
N PRO A 155 -22.29 -9.81 -1.90
CA PRO A 155 -21.05 -10.38 -2.43
C PRO A 155 -19.86 -10.29 -1.47
N TRP A 156 -19.77 -9.22 -0.68
CA TRP A 156 -18.68 -8.93 0.26
C TRP A 156 -18.97 -9.34 1.71
N ASP A 157 -20.04 -10.11 1.97
CA ASP A 157 -20.36 -10.56 3.33
C ASP A 157 -19.24 -11.37 3.99
N ASN A 158 -18.37 -12.00 3.19
CA ASN A 158 -17.18 -12.75 3.61
C ASN A 158 -15.94 -12.35 2.77
N GLU A 159 -15.94 -11.11 2.28
CA GLU A 159 -14.82 -10.44 1.61
C GLU A 159 -14.94 -8.94 1.86
N THR A 160 -14.87 -8.57 3.14
CA THR A 160 -14.93 -7.19 3.58
C THR A 160 -13.70 -6.41 3.11
N MET A 161 -13.87 -5.13 2.79
CA MET A 161 -12.75 -4.29 2.39
C MET A 161 -12.01 -3.74 3.60
N ASP A 162 -10.78 -3.29 3.39
CA ASP A 162 -10.04 -2.46 4.36
C ASP A 162 -9.80 -3.14 5.71
N ALA A 163 -9.66 -4.47 5.71
CA ALA A 163 -9.48 -5.31 6.90
C ALA A 163 -10.60 -5.19 7.96
N MET A 164 -11.77 -4.69 7.57
CA MET A 164 -12.89 -4.47 8.50
C MET A 164 -13.59 -5.78 8.84
N HIS A 165 -14.19 -5.86 10.03
CA HIS A 165 -15.18 -6.90 10.33
C HIS A 165 -16.45 -6.71 9.50
N LYS A 166 -17.24 -7.76 9.28
CA LYS A 166 -18.53 -7.62 8.61
C LYS A 166 -19.43 -6.67 9.39
N GLY A 167 -19.93 -5.64 8.69
CA GLY A 167 -20.77 -4.58 9.26
C GLY A 167 -19.99 -3.56 10.11
N GLU A 168 -18.67 -3.59 10.13
CA GLU A 168 -17.87 -2.56 10.81
C GLU A 168 -17.77 -1.29 9.96
N PHE A 169 -17.84 -0.14 10.64
CA PHE A 169 -17.56 1.17 10.05
C PHE A 169 -16.89 2.06 11.11
N PHE A 170 -16.25 3.15 10.67
CA PHE A 170 -15.68 4.17 11.56
C PHE A 170 -16.62 5.33 11.85
N ASP A 171 -16.67 5.78 13.11
CA ASP A 171 -17.32 7.01 13.54
C ASP A 171 -16.82 7.46 14.91
N ASP A 172 -16.27 8.67 14.98
CA ASP A 172 -15.76 9.31 16.20
C ASP A 172 -16.82 9.54 17.29
N ARG A 173 -18.12 9.22 17.07
CA ARG A 173 -19.16 9.29 18.11
C ARG A 173 -19.30 8.00 18.92
N PHE A 174 -18.76 6.90 18.40
CA PHE A 174 -18.84 5.57 18.96
C PHE A 174 -17.69 5.35 19.95
N THR A 175 -17.92 4.51 20.97
CA THR A 175 -16.96 4.38 22.07
C THR A 175 -15.61 3.81 21.65
N SER A 176 -15.61 2.88 20.70
CA SER A 176 -14.44 2.26 20.08
C SER A 176 -14.03 2.94 18.75
N HIS A 177 -14.58 4.13 18.46
CA HIS A 177 -14.55 4.82 17.15
C HIS A 177 -15.12 4.00 15.99
N ARG A 178 -15.84 2.93 16.32
CA ARG A 178 -16.31 1.90 15.40
C ARG A 178 -17.66 1.41 15.87
N GLY A 179 -18.49 0.94 14.94
CA GLY A 179 -19.81 0.41 15.25
C GLY A 179 -20.23 -0.70 14.29
N LEU A 180 -21.28 -1.42 14.68
CA LEU A 180 -21.93 -2.43 13.86
C LEU A 180 -23.10 -1.82 13.10
N GLY A 181 -23.09 -1.89 11.77
CA GLY A 181 -24.17 -1.40 10.91
C GLY A 181 -23.71 -1.24 9.47
N ASP A 182 -24.43 -0.43 8.69
CA ASP A 182 -24.17 -0.27 7.27
C ASP A 182 -24.13 1.19 6.84
N ARG A 183 -22.96 1.60 6.35
CA ARG A 183 -22.75 2.88 5.70
C ARG A 183 -22.39 2.63 4.25
N ASP A 184 -23.41 2.65 3.39
CA ASP A 184 -23.26 2.46 1.96
C ASP A 184 -23.08 3.82 1.25
N ASP A 185 -22.03 4.55 1.64
CA ASP A 185 -21.55 5.77 1.00
C ASP A 185 -20.37 5.52 0.03
N ASN A 186 -19.93 4.26 -0.08
CA ASN A 186 -18.87 3.87 -0.99
C ASN A 186 -19.33 4.04 -2.45
N ARG A 187 -18.89 5.13 -3.09
CA ARG A 187 -19.17 5.44 -4.51
C ARG A 187 -18.67 4.37 -5.50
N TYR A 188 -17.81 3.47 -5.03
CA TYR A 188 -17.16 2.43 -5.83
C TYR A 188 -17.92 1.09 -5.81
N ILE A 189 -18.86 0.91 -4.87
CA ILE A 189 -19.76 -0.25 -4.81
C ILE A 189 -21.12 0.21 -5.34
N LEU A 190 -21.53 -0.36 -6.48
CA LEU A 190 -22.67 0.12 -7.25
C LEU A 190 -24.01 -0.53 -6.88
N PRO A 191 -24.09 -1.84 -6.55
CA PRO A 191 -25.33 -2.41 -6.05
C PRO A 191 -25.57 -1.91 -4.61
N LYS A 192 -26.69 -1.21 -4.41
CA LYS A 192 -27.13 -0.77 -3.08
C LYS A 192 -27.92 -1.89 -2.41
N TYR A 193 -27.55 -2.22 -1.17
CA TYR A 193 -28.25 -3.21 -0.35
C TYR A 193 -28.98 -2.55 0.82
N PRO A 194 -30.08 -3.13 1.32
CA PRO A 194 -30.73 -2.66 2.54
C PRO A 194 -29.75 -2.66 3.71
N ARG A 195 -29.81 -1.62 4.54
CA ARG A 195 -28.99 -1.49 5.75
C ARG A 195 -29.52 -2.40 6.85
N LEU A 196 -28.66 -2.76 7.80
CA LEU A 196 -29.03 -3.50 9.01
C LEU A 196 -30.31 -2.93 9.65
N GLY A 197 -31.36 -3.74 9.74
CA GLY A 197 -32.64 -3.36 10.35
C GLY A 197 -33.72 -2.93 9.35
N GLU A 198 -33.36 -2.65 8.09
CA GLU A 198 -34.32 -2.31 7.03
C GLU A 198 -35.00 -3.55 6.44
N GLU A 199 -34.38 -4.72 6.56
CA GLU A 199 -34.96 -5.97 6.07
C GLU A 199 -35.36 -6.90 7.23
N LYS A 200 -36.58 -7.42 7.16
CA LYS A 200 -37.08 -8.38 8.15
C LYS A 200 -36.29 -9.68 8.07
N GLY A 201 -35.67 -10.07 9.17
CA GLY A 201 -34.87 -11.29 9.29
C GLY A 201 -33.36 -11.09 9.32
N ASP A 202 -32.85 -9.86 9.23
CA ASP A 202 -31.45 -9.59 9.62
C ASP A 202 -31.24 -10.06 11.06
N LYS A 203 -30.17 -10.80 11.31
CA LYS A 203 -29.96 -11.52 12.56
C LYS A 203 -28.55 -11.33 13.09
N ILE A 204 -28.46 -10.98 14.38
CA ILE A 204 -27.21 -10.90 15.13
C ILE A 204 -27.32 -11.79 16.36
N VAL A 205 -26.28 -12.56 16.64
CA VAL A 205 -26.20 -13.43 17.83
C VAL A 205 -24.91 -13.15 18.60
N TYR A 206 -25.03 -12.86 19.88
CA TYR A 206 -23.91 -12.73 20.81
C TYR A 206 -23.87 -13.92 21.77
N LYS A 207 -22.69 -14.49 21.99
CA LYS A 207 -22.43 -15.50 23.01
C LYS A 207 -21.58 -14.87 24.11
N ILE A 208 -22.21 -14.50 25.20
CA ILE A 208 -21.62 -13.70 26.27
C ILE A 208 -21.24 -14.61 27.42
N LYS A 209 -19.96 -14.62 27.79
CA LYS A 209 -19.50 -15.30 29.01
C LYS A 209 -19.92 -14.47 30.21
N ASN A 210 -20.78 -15.04 31.05
CA ASN A 210 -21.30 -14.35 32.24
C ASN A 210 -20.90 -15.08 33.53
N ASP A 211 -20.11 -14.42 34.36
CA ASP A 211 -19.67 -14.91 35.67
C ASP A 211 -20.51 -14.39 36.85
N LEU A 212 -21.56 -13.62 36.57
CA LEU A 212 -22.43 -12.94 37.52
C LEU A 212 -23.86 -13.52 37.48
N ASN A 213 -24.63 -13.35 38.55
CA ASN A 213 -26.07 -13.67 38.55
C ASN A 213 -26.84 -12.37 38.70
N PHE A 214 -27.83 -12.07 37.85
CA PHE A 214 -28.65 -10.86 37.92
C PHE A 214 -30.09 -11.20 38.23
N SER A 215 -30.66 -10.62 39.30
CA SER A 215 -32.01 -10.97 39.75
C SER A 215 -33.13 -10.40 38.88
N ASP A 216 -32.94 -9.17 38.40
CA ASP A 216 -33.82 -8.50 37.44
C ASP A 216 -32.95 -7.66 36.51
N ALA A 217 -32.38 -8.31 35.49
CA ALA A 217 -31.46 -7.66 34.56
C ALA A 217 -32.18 -6.83 33.51
N ALA A 218 -31.46 -5.81 33.03
CA ALA A 218 -31.80 -5.12 31.80
C ALA A 218 -30.58 -5.06 30.87
N LEU A 219 -30.88 -5.14 29.57
CA LEU A 219 -29.95 -4.86 28.49
C LEU A 219 -30.00 -3.36 28.19
N TYR A 220 -28.90 -2.67 28.46
CA TYR A 220 -28.63 -1.33 28.00
C TYR A 220 -28.02 -1.40 26.59
N VAL A 221 -28.54 -0.58 25.67
CA VAL A 221 -28.07 -0.49 24.29
C VAL A 221 -27.78 0.96 23.95
N ARG A 222 -26.57 1.25 23.49
CA ARG A 222 -26.21 2.52 22.87
C ARG A 222 -26.18 2.34 21.36
N TYR A 223 -26.94 3.16 20.62
CA TYR A 223 -27.20 2.95 19.20
C TYR A 223 -27.46 4.28 18.48
N ARG A 224 -27.60 4.22 17.16
CA ARG A 224 -28.09 5.30 16.30
C ARG A 224 -29.04 4.75 15.25
N THR A 225 -30.10 5.48 14.91
CA THR A 225 -30.91 5.15 13.73
C THR A 225 -30.34 5.85 12.51
N VAL A 226 -30.24 5.12 11.38
CA VAL A 226 -29.60 5.68 10.18
C VAL A 226 -30.45 6.80 9.59
N ASP A 227 -31.76 6.61 9.57
CA ASP A 227 -32.74 7.63 9.21
C ASP A 227 -33.44 8.19 10.46
N ASN A 228 -34.20 9.27 10.32
CA ASN A 228 -35.13 9.74 11.35
C ASN A 228 -36.41 8.86 11.40
N LYS A 229 -36.21 7.55 11.57
CA LYS A 229 -37.26 6.52 11.64
C LYS A 229 -36.91 5.55 12.78
N PRO A 230 -37.92 4.98 13.46
CA PRO A 230 -37.67 3.91 14.42
C PRO A 230 -37.15 2.67 13.71
N SER A 231 -36.48 1.81 14.46
CA SER A 231 -36.09 0.47 14.02
C SER A 231 -36.66 -0.57 14.97
N ALA A 232 -37.18 -1.68 14.45
CA ALA A 232 -37.84 -2.71 15.26
C ALA A 232 -37.10 -4.03 15.15
N PHE A 233 -36.89 -4.68 16.30
CA PHE A 233 -36.26 -5.99 16.41
C PHE A 233 -37.02 -6.86 17.41
N THR A 234 -36.90 -8.17 17.28
CA THR A 234 -37.08 -9.07 18.42
C THR A 234 -35.76 -9.23 19.16
N VAL A 235 -35.80 -9.14 20.49
CA VAL A 235 -34.68 -9.35 21.40
C VAL A 235 -35.00 -10.59 22.22
N ASN A 236 -34.31 -11.70 21.93
CA ASN A 236 -34.64 -13.03 22.46
C ASN A 236 -36.12 -13.43 22.27
N GLY A 237 -36.74 -12.94 21.19
CA GLY A 237 -38.14 -13.23 20.83
C GLY A 237 -39.15 -12.16 21.27
N ASP A 238 -38.77 -11.22 22.13
CA ASP A 238 -39.63 -10.13 22.57
C ASP A 238 -39.48 -8.90 21.69
N ASN A 239 -40.59 -8.28 21.29
CA ASN A 239 -40.57 -7.11 20.41
C ASN A 239 -40.00 -5.87 21.11
N VAL A 240 -39.02 -5.22 20.49
CA VAL A 240 -38.40 -3.98 20.92
C VAL A 240 -38.38 -3.00 19.76
N VAL A 241 -38.80 -1.77 20.03
CA VAL A 241 -38.70 -0.65 19.09
C VAL A 241 -37.63 0.30 19.60
N PHE A 242 -36.62 0.54 18.79
CA PHE A 242 -35.60 1.57 18.98
C PHE A 242 -36.13 2.90 18.44
N PRO A 243 -36.39 3.90 19.31
CA PRO A 243 -36.81 5.22 18.86
C PRO A 243 -35.80 5.87 17.90
N PRO A 244 -36.24 6.77 17.00
CA PRO A 244 -35.34 7.56 16.17
C PRO A 244 -34.31 8.29 17.02
N ALA A 245 -33.04 8.15 16.66
CA ALA A 245 -31.92 8.83 17.30
C ALA A 245 -30.87 9.14 16.23
N GLN A 246 -30.79 10.40 15.80
CA GLN A 246 -29.86 10.86 14.74
C GLN A 246 -28.44 11.11 15.26
N ASP A 247 -28.27 11.34 16.57
CA ASP A 247 -26.98 11.37 17.25
C ASP A 247 -26.73 10.01 17.92
N MET A 248 -26.53 9.94 19.23
CA MET A 248 -26.46 8.67 19.98
C MET A 248 -27.72 8.54 20.84
N GLY A 249 -28.45 7.45 20.63
CA GLY A 249 -29.59 7.04 21.42
C GLY A 249 -29.22 5.96 22.43
N GLU A 250 -30.01 5.89 23.49
CA GLU A 250 -29.85 4.92 24.57
C GLU A 250 -31.22 4.31 24.88
N ILE A 251 -31.29 2.99 24.99
CA ILE A 251 -32.51 2.28 25.39
C ILE A 251 -32.16 1.19 26.40
N THR A 252 -33.09 0.96 27.34
CA THR A 252 -33.02 -0.11 28.32
C THR A 252 -34.14 -1.10 28.07
N ILE A 253 -33.79 -2.38 27.92
CA ILE A 253 -34.71 -3.48 27.61
C ILE A 253 -34.68 -4.46 28.80
N PRO A 254 -35.79 -4.67 29.52
CA PRO A 254 -35.84 -5.69 30.57
C PRO A 254 -35.60 -7.09 29.97
N ILE A 255 -34.66 -7.85 30.55
CA ILE A 255 -34.36 -9.23 30.12
C ILE A 255 -34.55 -10.27 31.26
N GLY A 256 -34.97 -9.82 32.44
CA GLY A 256 -35.35 -10.68 33.56
C GLY A 256 -34.16 -11.32 34.27
N ASN A 257 -34.36 -12.50 34.86
CA ASN A 257 -33.27 -13.20 35.56
C ASN A 257 -32.21 -13.69 34.56
N VAL A 258 -30.95 -13.37 34.83
CA VAL A 258 -29.79 -13.87 34.08
C VAL A 258 -28.85 -14.57 35.07
N ASP A 259 -28.91 -15.90 35.11
CA ASP A 259 -28.05 -16.72 35.96
C ASP A 259 -26.61 -16.75 35.43
N LYS A 260 -25.67 -17.08 36.33
CA LYS A 260 -24.26 -17.32 35.98
C LYS A 260 -24.15 -18.48 34.98
N GLY A 261 -23.37 -18.26 33.93
CA GLY A 261 -23.19 -19.18 32.80
C GLY A 261 -23.36 -18.45 31.47
N ASP A 262 -23.00 -19.09 30.36
CA ASP A 262 -23.07 -18.46 29.04
C ASP A 262 -24.49 -17.94 28.73
N TYR A 263 -24.60 -16.66 28.38
CA TYR A 263 -25.84 -16.01 27.97
C TYR A 263 -25.84 -15.78 26.46
N THR A 264 -26.94 -16.10 25.79
CA THR A 264 -27.11 -15.84 24.35
C THR A 264 -28.09 -14.70 24.13
N LEU A 265 -27.64 -13.66 23.44
CA LEU A 265 -28.47 -12.55 22.99
C LEU A 265 -28.71 -12.69 21.49
N VAL A 266 -29.98 -12.72 21.08
CA VAL A 266 -30.38 -12.78 19.67
C VAL A 266 -31.20 -11.56 19.33
N LEU A 267 -30.74 -10.80 18.34
CA LEU A 267 -31.46 -9.69 17.73
C LEU A 267 -31.94 -10.12 16.34
N VAL A 268 -33.24 -10.00 16.04
CA VAL A 268 -33.78 -10.24 14.70
C VAL A 268 -34.61 -9.04 14.24
N SER A 269 -34.23 -8.43 13.13
CA SER A 269 -34.92 -7.28 12.55
C SER A 269 -36.35 -7.61 12.12
N GLU A 270 -37.28 -6.70 12.39
CA GLU A 270 -38.65 -6.72 11.88
C GLU A 270 -38.84 -5.87 10.60
N GLY A 271 -37.78 -5.20 10.11
CA GLY A 271 -37.75 -4.51 8.82
C GLY A 271 -38.34 -3.09 8.80
N GLU A 272 -38.31 -2.37 9.93
CA GLU A 272 -38.91 -1.03 10.04
C GLU A 272 -37.95 0.13 9.72
N GLY A 273 -36.63 -0.05 9.87
CA GLY A 273 -35.65 1.02 9.61
C GLY A 273 -34.21 0.66 9.97
N GLY A 274 -33.24 1.35 9.34
CA GLY A 274 -31.81 1.09 9.55
C GLY A 274 -31.31 1.50 10.93
N ILE A 275 -30.43 0.68 11.52
CA ILE A 275 -29.82 0.90 12.83
C ILE A 275 -28.30 0.66 12.80
N GLU A 276 -27.59 1.37 13.65
CA GLU A 276 -26.18 1.19 13.95
C GLU A 276 -26.01 0.99 15.47
N PHE A 277 -25.25 -0.01 15.88
CA PHE A 277 -24.99 -0.34 17.29
C PHE A 277 -23.57 0.01 17.70
N ASP A 278 -23.41 0.60 18.88
CA ASP A 278 -22.11 0.94 19.47
C ASP A 278 -21.66 -0.13 20.47
N PHE A 279 -22.36 -0.23 21.60
CA PHE A 279 -22.10 -1.28 22.58
C PHE A 279 -23.36 -1.68 23.34
N PHE A 280 -23.24 -2.80 24.04
CA PHE A 280 -24.26 -3.37 24.91
C PHE A 280 -23.74 -3.51 26.34
N ALA A 281 -24.64 -3.38 27.31
CA ALA A 281 -24.33 -3.71 28.70
C ALA A 281 -25.48 -4.42 29.40
N ILE A 282 -25.17 -5.41 30.24
CA ILE A 282 -26.12 -6.11 31.11
C ILE A 282 -25.84 -5.70 32.55
N CYS A 283 -26.84 -5.17 33.25
CA CYS A 283 -26.77 -4.87 34.68
C CYS A 283 -28.13 -5.07 35.35
N GLU A 284 -28.22 -4.91 36.67
CA GLU A 284 -29.52 -4.87 37.34
C GLU A 284 -30.34 -3.68 36.82
N LYS A 285 -31.63 -3.90 36.60
CA LYS A 285 -32.53 -2.94 35.94
C LYS A 285 -32.62 -1.58 36.65
N ASP A 286 -32.46 -1.55 37.96
CA ASP A 286 -32.46 -0.32 38.77
C ASP A 286 -31.11 0.41 38.80
N GLU A 287 -30.06 -0.18 38.20
CA GLU A 287 -28.71 0.39 38.10
C GLU A 287 -28.35 0.93 36.71
N THR A 288 -29.23 0.80 35.72
CA THR A 288 -28.94 1.24 34.33
C THR A 288 -28.65 2.73 34.22
N ASN A 289 -29.23 3.55 35.10
CA ASN A 289 -28.94 4.98 35.20
C ASN A 289 -27.52 5.32 35.68
N LYS A 290 -26.75 4.32 36.14
CA LYS A 290 -25.34 4.48 36.52
C LYS A 290 -24.39 4.27 35.33
N ILE A 291 -24.91 3.80 34.20
CA ILE A 291 -24.13 3.71 32.96
C ILE A 291 -23.99 5.13 32.40
N LEU A 292 -22.76 5.61 32.27
CA LEU A 292 -22.46 6.94 31.75
C LEU A 292 -21.40 6.83 30.66
N VAL A 293 -21.63 7.54 29.55
CA VAL A 293 -20.67 7.62 28.44
C VAL A 293 -20.20 9.06 28.30
N GLU A 294 -18.94 9.29 28.63
CA GLU A 294 -18.34 10.62 28.67
C GLU A 294 -17.33 10.78 27.54
N ALA A 295 -17.60 11.74 26.64
CA ALA A 295 -16.66 12.16 25.61
C ALA A 295 -15.55 13.02 26.24
N LYS A 296 -14.29 12.68 25.97
CA LYS A 296 -13.12 13.46 26.36
C LYS A 296 -12.31 13.80 25.11
N LYS A 297 -12.24 15.09 24.77
CA LYS A 297 -11.37 15.55 23.67
C LYS A 297 -9.92 15.22 23.98
N ASN A 298 -9.20 14.64 23.02
CA ASN A 298 -7.78 14.34 23.16
C ASN A 298 -7.00 15.65 23.31
N ASN A 299 -6.05 15.66 24.25
CA ASN A 299 -5.27 16.86 24.56
C ASN A 299 -4.00 16.89 23.71
N PHE A 300 -3.98 17.79 22.73
CA PHE A 300 -2.83 17.96 21.83
C PHE A 300 -1.76 18.87 22.41
N ILE A 301 -2.03 19.62 23.49
CA ILE A 301 -1.10 20.62 24.03
C ILE A 301 -0.17 19.96 25.05
N PRO A 302 1.15 19.95 24.83
CA PRO A 302 2.10 19.40 25.79
C PRO A 302 2.43 20.39 26.92
N ASP A 303 2.85 19.86 28.07
CA ASP A 303 3.66 20.60 29.04
C ASP A 303 5.11 20.65 28.54
N VAL A 304 5.66 21.86 28.39
CA VAL A 304 6.99 22.08 27.80
C VAL A 304 7.93 22.68 28.83
N LYS A 305 9.07 22.01 29.07
CA LYS A 305 10.15 22.50 29.93
C LYS A 305 11.41 22.69 29.12
N VAL A 306 12.14 23.77 29.41
CA VAL A 306 13.33 24.16 28.66
C VAL A 306 14.49 24.31 29.63
N HIS A 307 15.61 23.72 29.27
CA HIS A 307 16.87 23.82 29.99
C HIS A 307 17.93 24.42 29.06
N ASP A 308 18.59 25.48 29.53
CA ASP A 308 19.75 26.03 28.84
C ASP A 308 20.93 25.08 29.02
N GLU A 309 21.54 24.70 27.90
CA GLU A 309 22.72 23.84 27.87
C GLU A 309 23.92 24.64 27.38
N ILE A 310 25.11 24.06 27.50
CA ILE A 310 26.26 24.60 26.77
C ILE A 310 26.00 24.40 25.27
N ASN A 311 26.05 25.47 24.49
CA ASN A 311 25.79 25.48 23.05
C ASN A 311 24.38 24.94 22.73
N GLY A 312 23.32 25.64 23.13
CA GLY A 312 21.93 25.32 22.79
C GLY A 312 21.00 24.95 23.95
N LYS A 313 19.96 24.16 23.68
CA LYS A 313 18.89 23.88 24.65
C LYS A 313 18.42 22.45 24.63
N THR A 314 17.92 21.99 25.77
CA THR A 314 17.11 20.78 25.92
C THR A 314 15.65 21.18 26.12
N VAL A 315 14.75 20.62 25.33
CA VAL A 315 13.30 20.88 25.36
C VAL A 315 12.57 19.57 25.67
N GLU A 316 12.02 19.45 26.87
CA GLU A 316 11.18 18.34 27.28
C GLU A 316 9.72 18.63 26.93
N ILE A 317 9.06 17.71 26.24
CA ILE A 317 7.70 17.83 25.69
C ILE A 317 6.86 16.67 26.23
N LYS A 318 6.05 16.94 27.27
CA LYS A 318 5.25 15.93 27.96
C LYS A 318 3.77 16.06 27.56
N TYR A 319 3.25 15.03 26.90
CA TYR A 319 1.82 14.93 26.60
C TYR A 319 1.08 14.17 27.71
N GLU A 320 -0.20 14.50 27.88
CA GLU A 320 -1.14 13.73 28.72
C GLU A 320 -1.26 12.30 28.17
N GLY A 321 -1.39 11.30 29.05
CA GLY A 321 -1.57 9.90 28.68
C GLY A 321 -0.38 9.16 28.05
N VAL A 322 0.72 9.85 27.72
CA VAL A 322 1.97 9.24 27.24
C VAL A 322 2.92 9.02 28.43
N GLU A 323 3.57 7.86 28.56
CA GLU A 323 4.37 7.50 29.76
C GLU A 323 5.59 8.42 29.98
N LYS A 324 6.40 8.68 28.94
CA LYS A 324 7.64 9.49 29.03
C LYS A 324 7.55 10.77 28.18
N PRO A 325 8.27 11.85 28.51
CA PRO A 325 8.35 13.02 27.64
C PRO A 325 9.13 12.70 26.37
N PHE A 326 8.86 13.41 25.28
CA PHE A 326 9.79 13.53 24.16
C PHE A 326 10.81 14.62 24.47
N VAL A 327 12.09 14.40 24.20
CA VAL A 327 13.16 15.35 24.54
C VAL A 327 13.95 15.71 23.29
N LEU A 328 13.95 17.01 22.95
CA LEU A 328 14.73 17.57 21.85
C LEU A 328 15.95 18.30 22.40
N ARG A 329 17.15 17.95 21.95
CA ARG A 329 18.39 18.70 22.19
C ARG A 329 18.86 19.35 20.88
N THR A 330 19.03 20.68 20.87
CA THR A 330 19.66 21.44 19.77
C THR A 330 21.05 21.88 20.17
N PHE A 331 22.01 22.03 19.25
CA PHE A 331 23.42 22.34 19.59
C PHE A 331 23.86 23.78 19.24
N ASN A 332 22.92 24.73 19.27
CA ASN A 332 23.14 26.12 18.85
C ASN A 332 22.48 27.10 19.84
N ASP A 333 23.23 28.08 20.35
CA ASP A 333 22.75 29.05 21.35
C ASP A 333 21.62 29.95 20.83
N GLU A 334 21.54 30.17 19.51
CA GLU A 334 20.47 30.90 18.84
C GLU A 334 19.22 30.01 18.67
N THR A 335 18.86 29.29 19.74
CA THR A 335 17.66 28.46 19.83
C THR A 335 16.55 29.20 20.59
N ARG A 336 15.33 29.19 20.07
CA ARG A 336 14.14 29.65 20.82
C ARG A 336 12.89 28.85 20.49
N LEU A 337 11.83 29.04 21.27
CA LEU A 337 10.58 28.30 21.14
C LEU A 337 9.46 29.19 20.59
N ARG A 338 8.61 28.58 19.79
CA ARG A 338 7.36 29.13 19.26
C ARG A 338 6.26 28.06 19.37
N SER A 339 5.01 28.45 19.18
CA SER A 339 3.87 27.53 19.27
C SER A 339 2.90 27.74 18.11
N ILE A 340 2.35 26.65 17.60
CA ILE A 340 1.35 26.64 16.53
C ILE A 340 0.13 25.87 17.07
N PRO A 341 -0.94 26.56 17.48
CA PRO A 341 -2.16 25.92 17.97
C PRO A 341 -3.04 25.44 16.79
N SER A 342 -2.46 24.64 15.89
CA SER A 342 -3.13 23.98 14.76
C SER A 342 -2.49 22.62 14.49
N GLY A 343 -3.27 21.67 13.94
CA GLY A 343 -2.81 20.39 13.41
C GLY A 343 -2.24 20.45 11.99
N CYS A 344 -2.18 21.64 11.38
CA CYS A 344 -1.77 21.87 9.99
C CYS A 344 -0.72 23.00 9.90
N LEU A 345 0.49 22.69 9.43
CA LEU A 345 1.58 23.66 9.27
C LEU A 345 1.31 24.70 8.17
N GLU A 346 0.48 24.37 7.17
CA GLU A 346 0.05 25.29 6.10
C GLU A 346 -0.87 26.42 6.60
N ASP A 347 -1.37 26.33 7.83
CA ASP A 347 -2.13 27.42 8.45
C ASP A 347 -1.24 28.60 8.85
N VAL A 348 0.04 28.33 9.10
CA VAL A 348 1.04 29.36 9.42
C VAL A 348 1.30 30.20 8.18
N PRO A 349 1.16 31.53 8.23
CA PRO A 349 1.56 32.39 7.13
C PRO A 349 3.04 32.19 6.82
N THR A 350 3.35 31.90 5.55
CA THR A 350 4.71 31.61 5.07
C THR A 350 5.79 32.53 5.64
N PRO A 351 5.61 33.88 5.71
CA PRO A 351 6.62 34.75 6.28
C PRO A 351 6.95 34.42 7.74
N ARG A 352 6.03 33.91 8.56
CA ARG A 352 6.31 33.56 9.97
C ARG A 352 7.29 32.39 10.09
N ILE A 353 7.24 31.44 9.16
CA ILE A 353 8.14 30.27 9.11
C ILE A 353 9.58 30.69 8.82
N SER A 354 9.76 31.57 7.84
CA SER A 354 11.07 32.01 7.34
C SER A 354 11.61 33.28 8.01
N GLN A 355 10.98 33.77 9.08
CA GLN A 355 11.42 35.00 9.75
C GLN A 355 12.09 34.71 11.09
N PRO A 356 13.37 35.10 11.24
CA PRO A 356 14.11 34.92 12.49
C PRO A 356 13.86 36.04 13.49
N ASP A 357 13.15 37.12 13.15
CA ASP A 357 12.88 38.22 14.08
C ASP A 357 11.86 37.83 15.17
N LYS A 358 12.06 38.28 16.41
CA LYS A 358 11.18 37.94 17.55
C LYS A 358 9.78 38.50 17.43
N SER A 359 9.57 39.58 16.66
CA SER A 359 8.22 40.09 16.36
C SER A 359 7.38 39.12 15.51
N PHE A 360 7.98 38.01 15.05
CA PHE A 360 7.33 36.95 14.29
C PHE A 360 7.04 35.68 15.08
N ASP A 361 7.23 35.69 16.40
CA ASP A 361 7.05 34.50 17.23
C ASP A 361 5.57 34.11 17.40
N ASN A 362 4.62 35.02 17.15
CA ASN A 362 3.22 34.65 16.97
C ASN A 362 3.01 34.05 15.57
N MET A 363 3.16 32.74 15.48
CA MET A 363 3.10 31.99 14.23
C MET A 363 1.75 32.09 13.50
N MET A 364 0.66 32.45 14.19
CA MET A 364 -0.67 32.55 13.58
C MET A 364 -1.04 33.97 13.15
N GLU A 365 -0.27 34.98 13.56
CA GLU A 365 -0.64 36.38 13.35
C GLU A 365 -0.51 36.80 11.89
N THR A 366 -1.57 37.41 11.37
CA THR A 366 -1.64 38.01 10.04
C THR A 366 -1.32 39.51 10.12
N PHE A 367 -0.63 40.05 9.11
CA PHE A 367 -0.06 41.40 9.18
C PHE A 367 -1.08 42.55 9.11
N SER A 368 -2.12 42.40 8.29
CA SER A 368 -3.04 43.49 7.97
C SER A 368 -4.43 43.33 8.61
N GLY A 369 -4.68 42.24 9.34
CA GLY A 369 -6.03 41.86 9.80
C GLY A 369 -6.99 41.48 8.67
N GLU A 370 -6.63 41.73 7.41
CA GLU A 370 -7.39 41.35 6.20
C GLU A 370 -7.50 39.82 6.03
N PHE A 371 -6.60 39.07 6.65
CA PHE A 371 -6.65 37.61 6.69
C PHE A 371 -6.98 37.14 8.11
N SER A 372 -7.96 36.24 8.22
CA SER A 372 -8.26 35.55 9.47
C SER A 372 -7.19 34.53 9.80
N TRP A 373 -7.07 34.16 11.08
CA TRP A 373 -6.29 33.00 11.47
C TRP A 373 -6.88 31.77 10.80
N LYS A 374 -6.01 30.94 10.22
CA LYS A 374 -6.41 29.65 9.66
C LYS A 374 -6.31 28.60 10.75
N HIS A 375 -7.22 27.64 10.71
CA HIS A 375 -7.24 26.47 11.58
C HIS A 375 -7.90 25.34 10.82
N SER A 376 -7.13 24.70 9.94
CA SER A 376 -7.60 23.67 9.03
C SER A 376 -7.79 22.32 9.72
N ASP A 377 -7.06 22.08 10.81
CA ASP A 377 -7.12 20.83 11.57
C ASP A 377 -6.87 21.06 13.07
N GLU A 378 -7.49 20.23 13.90
CA GLU A 378 -7.23 20.21 15.34
C GLU A 378 -5.84 19.62 15.61
N GLY A 379 -5.11 20.24 16.53
CA GLY A 379 -3.77 19.79 16.88
C GLY A 379 -2.91 20.90 17.43
N TYR A 380 -1.64 20.58 17.64
CA TYR A 380 -0.66 21.52 18.15
C TYR A 380 0.74 21.11 17.68
N TYR A 381 1.53 22.07 17.21
CA TYR A 381 2.97 21.91 17.05
C TYR A 381 3.73 22.80 18.03
N GLN A 382 4.59 22.15 18.81
CA GLN A 382 5.67 22.84 19.49
C GLN A 382 6.77 23.11 18.45
N ASN A 383 7.21 24.36 18.32
CA ASN A 383 8.29 24.73 17.40
C ASN A 383 9.55 25.11 18.17
N THR A 384 10.65 24.43 17.89
CA THR A 384 11.99 24.83 18.31
C THR A 384 12.72 25.38 17.09
N LEU A 385 13.07 26.67 17.12
CA LEU A 385 13.75 27.37 16.05
C LEU A 385 15.23 27.51 16.39
N VAL A 386 16.10 27.07 15.48
CA VAL A 386 17.51 27.53 15.41
C VAL A 386 17.60 28.59 14.31
N HIS A 387 18.01 29.81 14.65
CA HIS A 387 17.98 30.93 13.72
C HIS A 387 19.35 31.58 13.50
N THR A 388 19.40 32.52 12.55
CA THR A 388 20.60 33.32 12.27
C THR A 388 21.78 32.48 11.76
N LEU A 389 21.53 31.64 10.75
CA LEU A 389 22.56 30.84 10.09
C LEU A 389 23.09 31.59 8.87
N TYR A 390 24.36 32.00 8.88
CA TYR A 390 24.98 32.71 7.76
C TYR A 390 25.77 31.75 6.88
N ILE A 391 25.43 31.67 5.60
CA ILE A 391 26.07 30.73 4.66
C ILE A 391 26.65 31.50 3.48
N GLU A 392 27.98 31.53 3.39
CA GLU A 392 28.71 32.16 2.29
C GLU A 392 28.43 31.46 0.93
N PRO A 393 28.61 32.17 -0.21
CA PRO A 393 28.52 31.57 -1.53
C PRO A 393 29.42 30.34 -1.69
N GLY A 394 28.86 29.24 -2.23
CA GLY A 394 29.56 27.98 -2.45
C GLY A 394 29.93 27.22 -1.17
N LYS A 395 29.29 27.53 -0.03
CA LYS A 395 29.49 26.86 1.26
C LYS A 395 28.21 26.16 1.72
N SER A 396 28.36 25.30 2.72
CA SER A 396 27.27 24.70 3.47
C SER A 396 27.38 25.00 4.96
N HIS A 397 26.27 24.86 5.68
CA HIS A 397 26.19 24.93 7.13
C HIS A 397 25.41 23.73 7.66
N THR A 398 25.87 23.12 8.76
CA THR A 398 25.25 21.92 9.33
C THR A 398 24.76 22.19 10.75
N GLU A 399 23.51 21.80 11.01
CA GLU A 399 22.90 21.77 12.33
C GLU A 399 22.63 20.32 12.76
N TYR A 400 22.82 20.05 14.05
CA TYR A 400 22.50 18.77 14.67
C TYR A 400 21.40 18.96 15.71
N ALA A 401 20.53 17.97 15.81
CA ALA A 401 19.58 17.83 16.90
C ALA A 401 19.40 16.36 17.27
N VAL A 402 19.06 16.08 18.53
CA VAL A 402 18.69 14.73 18.98
C VAL A 402 17.28 14.76 19.53
N ILE A 403 16.42 13.88 19.01
CA ILE A 403 15.07 13.65 19.51
C ILE A 403 15.01 12.27 20.18
N SER A 404 14.47 12.21 21.40
CA SER A 404 14.35 10.96 22.16
C SER A 404 13.01 10.81 22.87
N TYR A 405 12.66 9.57 23.22
CA TYR A 405 11.55 9.24 24.12
C TYR A 405 12.09 8.92 25.51
N GLY A 406 11.96 9.88 26.43
CA GLY A 406 12.70 9.93 27.69
C GLY A 406 14.08 10.58 27.52
N GLY A 407 14.87 10.57 28.61
CA GLY A 407 16.23 11.12 28.61
C GLY A 407 17.18 10.33 27.71
N ALA A 408 18.16 11.03 27.13
CA ALA A 408 19.23 10.46 26.31
C ALA A 408 20.59 11.02 26.74
N GLU A 409 21.66 10.26 26.45
CA GLU A 409 23.03 10.79 26.53
C GLU A 409 23.36 11.54 25.24
N TYR A 410 24.09 12.65 25.37
CA TYR A 410 24.42 13.52 24.25
C TYR A 410 25.93 13.55 24.00
N GLU A 411 26.29 13.55 22.71
CA GLU A 411 27.66 13.63 22.21
C GLU A 411 27.93 15.04 21.64
N THR A 412 29.15 15.30 21.18
CA THR A 412 29.47 16.57 20.51
C THR A 412 29.05 16.56 19.03
N PRO A 413 28.85 17.74 18.40
CA PRO A 413 28.61 17.83 16.96
C PRO A 413 29.65 17.10 16.10
N GLU A 414 30.93 17.11 16.48
CA GLU A 414 31.98 16.40 15.75
C GLU A 414 31.84 14.87 15.84
N ASP A 415 31.34 14.35 16.96
CA ASP A 415 31.08 12.92 17.11
C ASP A 415 29.79 12.52 16.39
N TYR A 416 28.76 13.36 16.38
CA TYR A 416 27.58 13.16 15.56
C TYR A 416 27.88 13.16 14.06
N GLU A 417 28.81 13.99 13.58
CA GLU A 417 29.22 13.93 12.19
C GLU A 417 29.87 12.58 11.84
N LYS A 418 30.69 12.02 12.74
CA LYS A 418 31.27 10.67 12.53
C LYS A 418 30.18 9.60 12.48
N ILE A 419 29.18 9.69 13.36
CA ILE A 419 28.04 8.77 13.38
C ILE A 419 27.26 8.87 12.06
N TYR A 420 26.94 10.09 11.62
CA TYR A 420 26.28 10.34 10.34
C TYR A 420 27.07 9.79 9.15
N LEU A 421 28.37 10.08 9.06
CA LEU A 421 29.22 9.61 7.96
C LEU A 421 29.33 8.07 7.96
N SER A 422 29.38 7.44 9.13
CA SER A 422 29.34 5.99 9.25
C SER A 422 27.99 5.43 8.78
N ALA A 423 26.87 6.03 9.18
CA ALA A 423 25.54 5.57 8.85
C ALA A 423 25.22 5.75 7.35
N SER A 424 25.43 6.95 6.82
CA SER A 424 25.29 7.26 5.38
C SER A 424 26.21 6.39 4.51
N GLY A 425 27.47 6.17 4.93
CA GLY A 425 28.41 5.30 4.24
C GLY A 425 28.03 3.81 4.27
N SER A 426 27.13 3.40 5.17
CA SER A 426 26.63 2.03 5.30
C SER A 426 25.37 1.73 4.48
N VAL A 427 24.79 2.74 3.81
CA VAL A 427 23.63 2.56 2.93
C VAL A 427 23.97 1.57 1.81
N GLU A 428 23.08 0.61 1.58
CA GLU A 428 23.29 -0.42 0.57
C GLU A 428 23.33 0.20 -0.83
N LYS A 429 24.40 -0.08 -1.57
CA LYS A 429 24.57 0.37 -2.95
C LYS A 429 23.84 -0.56 -3.91
N LEU A 430 23.22 0.03 -4.93
CA LEU A 430 22.61 -0.73 -6.03
C LEU A 430 23.63 -1.59 -6.79
N SER A 431 24.87 -1.09 -6.92
CA SER A 431 26.04 -1.81 -7.42
C SER A 431 25.81 -2.43 -8.80
N TYR A 432 25.28 -1.63 -9.72
CA TYR A 432 25.05 -2.07 -11.09
C TYR A 432 26.38 -2.23 -11.85
N ASN A 433 26.39 -3.14 -12.83
CA ASN A 433 27.50 -3.29 -13.78
C ASN A 433 27.75 -1.99 -14.57
N ASP A 434 28.86 -1.94 -15.31
CA ASP A 434 29.30 -0.73 -16.01
C ASP A 434 28.23 -0.14 -16.95
N SER A 435 27.42 -0.96 -17.62
CA SER A 435 26.33 -0.51 -18.50
C SER A 435 25.13 0.05 -17.73
N GLY A 436 24.86 -0.47 -16.52
CA GLY A 436 23.76 -0.07 -15.64
C GLY A 436 24.05 1.13 -14.75
N LYS A 437 25.32 1.53 -14.52
CA LYS A 437 25.70 2.65 -13.64
C LYS A 437 24.92 3.93 -13.86
N LYS A 438 24.57 4.23 -15.13
CA LYS A 438 23.79 5.42 -15.48
C LYS A 438 22.39 5.45 -14.86
N TYR A 439 21.83 4.32 -14.42
CA TYR A 439 20.50 4.25 -13.82
C TYR A 439 20.53 4.34 -12.28
N GLU A 440 21.69 4.22 -11.64
CA GLU A 440 21.80 4.13 -10.18
C GLU A 440 21.15 5.32 -9.47
N PHE A 441 21.34 6.54 -9.98
CA PHE A 441 20.75 7.73 -9.34
C PHE A 441 19.22 7.68 -9.32
N SER A 442 18.58 7.44 -10.47
CA SER A 442 17.11 7.43 -10.57
C SER A 442 16.47 6.25 -9.83
N ASN A 443 17.13 5.10 -9.83
CA ASN A 443 16.66 3.91 -9.12
C ASN A 443 16.85 4.04 -7.61
N ARG A 444 17.91 4.73 -7.15
CA ARG A 444 18.12 5.03 -5.74
C ARG A 444 17.00 5.92 -5.19
N LEU A 445 16.57 6.95 -5.95
CA LEU A 445 15.43 7.78 -5.54
C LEU A 445 14.11 7.01 -5.49
N LEU A 446 13.87 6.10 -6.45
CA LEU A 446 12.72 5.18 -6.36
C LEU A 446 12.80 4.28 -5.14
N ARG A 447 13.94 3.65 -4.87
CA ARG A 447 14.16 2.87 -3.65
C ARG A 447 13.89 3.71 -2.39
N ALA A 448 14.42 4.94 -2.32
CA ALA A 448 14.20 5.83 -1.19
C ALA A 448 12.70 6.15 -1.00
N ALA A 449 11.99 6.46 -2.09
CA ALA A 449 10.54 6.68 -2.05
C ALA A 449 9.78 5.44 -1.56
N MET A 450 10.12 4.25 -2.04
CA MET A 450 9.48 2.99 -1.65
C MET A 450 9.59 2.72 -0.14
N PHE A 451 10.78 2.89 0.45
CA PHE A 451 10.95 2.71 1.90
C PHE A 451 10.34 3.84 2.72
N GLN A 452 10.34 5.08 2.20
CA GLN A 452 9.82 6.22 2.95
C GLN A 452 8.31 6.40 2.81
N ASN A 453 7.66 5.79 1.82
CA ASN A 453 6.20 5.70 1.67
C ASN A 453 5.59 4.69 2.65
N THR A 454 6.01 4.75 3.90
CA THR A 454 5.47 3.97 5.00
C THR A 454 4.60 4.87 5.88
N VAL A 455 3.47 4.37 6.35
CA VAL A 455 2.52 5.12 7.19
C VAL A 455 2.13 4.31 8.42
N TYR A 456 1.81 5.02 9.51
CA TYR A 456 1.18 4.50 10.71
C TYR A 456 0.33 5.63 11.30
N PRO A 457 -0.82 5.41 11.93
CA PRO A 457 -1.51 4.13 12.03
C PRO A 457 -2.31 3.82 10.75
N LEU A 458 -2.40 2.54 10.41
CA LEU A 458 -3.42 2.02 9.50
C LEU A 458 -4.17 0.89 10.19
N TYR A 459 -5.50 0.94 10.21
CA TYR A 459 -6.31 -0.02 10.95
C TYR A 459 -6.33 -1.37 10.25
N HIS A 460 -6.00 -2.45 10.96
CA HIS A 460 -6.05 -3.80 10.45
C HIS A 460 -6.74 -4.70 11.48
N HIS A 461 -8.04 -4.95 11.28
CA HIS A 461 -8.78 -5.99 11.98
C HIS A 461 -8.61 -5.99 13.51
N GLY A 462 -8.94 -4.85 14.14
CA GLY A 462 -8.84 -4.63 15.60
C GLY A 462 -7.53 -4.01 16.09
N GLU A 463 -6.50 -3.95 15.24
CA GLU A 463 -5.19 -3.43 15.59
C GLU A 463 -4.73 -2.32 14.61
N TYR A 464 -3.62 -1.65 14.93
CA TYR A 464 -3.00 -0.68 14.02
C TYR A 464 -1.62 -1.14 13.58
N VAL A 465 -1.37 -1.07 12.28
CA VAL A 465 -0.13 -1.54 11.65
C VAL A 465 0.65 -0.41 10.97
N ILE A 466 1.95 -0.64 10.81
CA ILE A 466 2.85 0.15 9.97
C ILE A 466 2.79 -0.46 8.55
N HIS A 467 2.47 0.33 7.53
CA HIS A 467 2.20 -0.20 6.19
C HIS A 467 2.91 0.60 5.09
N HIS A 468 3.37 -0.09 4.04
CA HIS A 468 3.96 0.51 2.84
C HIS A 468 2.89 0.81 1.80
N THR A 469 2.83 2.05 1.35
CA THR A 469 1.81 2.61 0.46
C THR A 469 2.41 3.02 -0.88
N PRO A 470 1.61 3.18 -1.95
CA PRO A 470 2.11 3.67 -3.25
C PRO A 470 2.72 5.06 -3.15
N GLY A 471 2.19 5.86 -2.22
CA GLY A 471 2.62 7.18 -1.81
C GLY A 471 1.82 7.56 -0.57
N LYS A 472 2.35 8.46 0.25
CA LYS A 472 1.74 8.77 1.56
C LYS A 472 0.35 9.41 1.50
N ARG A 473 -0.08 9.92 0.33
CA ARG A 473 -1.45 10.40 0.09
C ARG A 473 -2.48 9.26 -0.01
N TRP A 474 -2.04 8.06 -0.32
CA TRP A 474 -2.87 6.87 -0.44
C TRP A 474 -2.61 5.95 0.74
N ASP A 475 -2.90 6.46 1.94
CA ASP A 475 -2.70 5.78 3.21
C ASP A 475 -3.75 4.69 3.47
N SER A 476 -3.83 3.72 2.54
CA SER A 476 -4.76 2.59 2.57
C SER A 476 -4.10 1.31 2.01
N PHE A 477 -4.79 0.18 2.16
CA PHE A 477 -4.29 -1.15 1.77
C PHE A 477 -4.39 -1.47 0.27
N TYR A 478 -4.11 -0.52 -0.63
CA TYR A 478 -4.19 -0.74 -2.09
C TYR A 478 -3.56 -2.09 -2.52
N THR A 479 -4.42 -3.06 -2.87
CA THR A 479 -4.05 -4.49 -2.92
C THR A 479 -2.95 -4.74 -3.93
N TRP A 480 -3.22 -4.41 -5.19
CA TRP A 480 -2.29 -4.74 -6.27
C TRP A 480 -1.01 -3.90 -6.22
N ASP A 481 -1.08 -2.64 -5.79
CA ASP A 481 0.11 -1.83 -5.51
C ASP A 481 1.00 -2.49 -4.46
N SER A 482 0.40 -2.99 -3.36
CA SER A 482 1.16 -3.62 -2.29
C SER A 482 1.90 -4.87 -2.76
N GLY A 483 1.32 -5.68 -3.65
CA GLY A 483 2.04 -6.81 -4.23
C GLY A 483 3.24 -6.36 -5.09
N PHE A 484 3.13 -5.24 -5.81
CA PHE A 484 4.28 -4.65 -6.52
C PHE A 484 5.33 -4.08 -5.56
N ILE A 485 4.91 -3.48 -4.45
CA ILE A 485 5.80 -3.05 -3.37
C ILE A 485 6.53 -4.27 -2.79
N GLY A 486 5.83 -5.37 -2.54
CA GLY A 486 6.44 -6.62 -2.08
C GLY A 486 7.47 -7.19 -3.07
N LEU A 487 7.18 -7.13 -4.38
CA LEU A 487 8.13 -7.53 -5.43
C LEU A 487 9.39 -6.63 -5.47
N ASP A 488 9.25 -5.32 -5.28
CA ASP A 488 10.41 -4.40 -5.17
C ASP A 488 11.21 -4.66 -3.90
N MET A 489 10.52 -4.83 -2.76
CA MET A 489 11.16 -5.12 -1.48
C MET A 489 11.92 -6.45 -1.51
N LEU A 490 11.53 -7.41 -2.35
CA LEU A 490 12.30 -8.64 -2.53
C LEU A 490 13.73 -8.37 -3.05
N GLU A 491 13.95 -7.29 -3.81
CA GLU A 491 15.27 -6.89 -4.31
C GLU A 491 16.16 -6.21 -3.25
N PHE A 492 15.56 -5.63 -2.22
CA PHE A 492 16.24 -4.72 -1.27
C PHE A 492 16.14 -5.12 0.19
N SER A 493 15.07 -5.78 0.60
CA SER A 493 14.81 -6.28 1.96
C SER A 493 13.80 -7.44 1.94
N PRO A 494 14.26 -8.70 1.74
CA PRO A 494 13.38 -9.87 1.71
C PRO A 494 12.50 -10.04 2.96
N LYS A 495 12.95 -9.56 4.13
CA LYS A 495 12.15 -9.57 5.37
C LYS A 495 10.94 -8.64 5.31
N ILE A 496 11.08 -7.46 4.69
CA ILE A 496 9.95 -6.54 4.48
C ILE A 496 9.00 -7.13 3.43
N ALA A 497 9.52 -7.74 2.37
CA ALA A 497 8.69 -8.44 1.39
C ALA A 497 7.85 -9.55 2.06
N ASP A 498 8.46 -10.36 2.92
CA ASP A 498 7.75 -11.38 3.70
C ASP A 498 6.66 -10.79 4.61
N TYR A 499 6.96 -9.70 5.32
CA TYR A 499 5.96 -8.97 6.12
C TYR A 499 4.78 -8.47 5.28
N ILE A 500 5.04 -7.90 4.10
CA ILE A 500 3.98 -7.43 3.19
C ILE A 500 3.11 -8.60 2.72
N LEU A 501 3.71 -9.74 2.37
CA LEU A 501 2.94 -10.92 1.96
C LEU A 501 2.06 -11.44 3.11
N ASP A 502 2.63 -11.54 4.31
CA ASP A 502 1.93 -12.00 5.51
C ASP A 502 0.71 -11.14 5.83
N LEU A 503 0.82 -9.82 5.70
CA LEU A 503 -0.27 -8.89 6.01
C LEU A 503 -1.46 -9.04 5.05
N TYR A 504 -1.21 -9.41 3.79
CA TYR A 504 -2.26 -9.46 2.76
C TYR A 504 -2.92 -10.83 2.58
N LEU A 505 -2.25 -11.89 3.01
CA LEU A 505 -2.83 -13.21 3.03
C LEU A 505 -3.71 -13.35 4.28
N SER A 506 -4.94 -13.80 4.14
CA SER A 506 -5.82 -13.96 5.31
C SER A 506 -5.49 -15.25 6.08
N ASP A 507 -5.78 -15.27 7.37
CA ASP A 507 -5.68 -16.46 8.21
C ASP A 507 -6.86 -17.41 7.96
N LYS A 508 -6.66 -18.72 8.17
CA LYS A 508 -7.66 -19.76 7.84
C LYS A 508 -8.96 -19.63 8.64
N ASP A 509 -8.90 -19.04 9.83
CA ASP A 509 -10.02 -18.85 10.74
C ASP A 509 -10.66 -17.46 10.61
N ASN A 510 -10.10 -16.58 9.79
CA ASN A 510 -10.73 -15.32 9.44
C ASN A 510 -12.00 -15.59 8.60
N LYS A 511 -13.11 -15.03 9.05
CA LYS A 511 -14.44 -15.18 8.44
C LYS A 511 -14.87 -13.98 7.62
N ASP A 512 -14.18 -12.86 7.78
CA ASP A 512 -14.55 -11.57 7.22
C ASP A 512 -13.97 -11.38 5.82
N TYR A 513 -12.78 -11.92 5.54
CA TYR A 513 -12.17 -11.85 4.20
C TYR A 513 -11.20 -13.00 3.90
N ALA A 514 -11.14 -13.41 2.62
CA ALA A 514 -10.22 -14.43 2.10
C ALA A 514 -8.83 -13.86 1.79
N PHE A 515 -8.72 -12.56 1.54
CA PHE A 515 -7.47 -11.81 1.43
C PHE A 515 -7.74 -10.34 1.75
N LEU A 516 -6.69 -9.57 2.02
CA LEU A 516 -6.86 -8.15 2.31
C LEU A 516 -7.18 -7.39 1.03
N LEU A 517 -8.44 -6.98 0.87
CA LEU A 517 -8.93 -6.26 -0.30
C LEU A 517 -9.11 -4.76 -0.03
N HIS A 518 -8.37 -3.95 -0.77
CA HIS A 518 -8.71 -2.57 -1.09
C HIS A 518 -8.38 -2.28 -2.56
N GLY A 519 -9.29 -1.61 -3.26
CA GLY A 519 -9.08 -1.27 -4.67
C GLY A 519 -9.28 -2.45 -5.63
N SER A 520 -8.55 -2.43 -6.75
CA SER A 520 -8.69 -3.45 -7.79
C SER A 520 -8.10 -4.80 -7.34
N PRO A 521 -8.84 -5.92 -7.47
CA PRO A 521 -8.41 -7.24 -7.00
C PRO A 521 -7.48 -7.96 -8.00
N VAL A 522 -6.39 -7.30 -8.39
CA VAL A 522 -5.33 -7.95 -9.20
C VAL A 522 -4.40 -8.70 -8.24
N PRO A 523 -4.24 -10.04 -8.38
CA PRO A 523 -3.62 -10.88 -7.34
C PRO A 523 -2.08 -10.86 -7.34
N VAL A 524 -1.48 -9.67 -7.29
CA VAL A 524 -0.02 -9.49 -7.40
C VAL A 524 0.74 -10.22 -6.28
N HIS A 525 0.16 -10.35 -5.08
CA HIS A 525 0.76 -11.12 -3.97
C HIS A 525 0.99 -12.60 -4.30
N LEU A 526 0.20 -13.21 -5.19
CA LEU A 526 0.44 -14.58 -5.63
C LEU A 526 1.68 -14.69 -6.53
N TYR A 527 1.98 -13.62 -7.28
CA TYR A 527 3.23 -13.51 -8.04
C TYR A 527 4.42 -13.20 -7.13
N GLN A 528 4.24 -12.32 -6.14
CA GLN A 528 5.23 -12.07 -5.09
C GLN A 528 5.63 -13.36 -4.39
N TYR A 529 4.66 -14.15 -3.94
CA TYR A 529 4.89 -15.44 -3.29
C TYR A 529 5.68 -16.40 -4.20
N TYR A 530 5.32 -16.49 -5.48
CA TYR A 530 6.02 -17.32 -6.45
C TYR A 530 7.47 -16.86 -6.68
N GLU A 531 7.73 -15.56 -6.78
CA GLU A 531 9.08 -14.99 -6.90
C GLU A 531 9.92 -15.23 -5.63
N MET A 532 9.35 -15.11 -4.43
CA MET A 532 10.03 -15.41 -3.16
C MET A 532 10.51 -16.86 -3.10
N LEU A 533 9.66 -17.81 -3.53
CA LEU A 533 10.02 -19.23 -3.63
C LEU A 533 11.15 -19.47 -4.63
N GLN A 534 11.10 -18.83 -5.80
CA GLN A 534 12.15 -18.97 -6.81
C GLN A 534 13.50 -18.42 -6.33
N LYS A 535 13.49 -17.33 -5.56
CA LYS A 535 14.70 -16.65 -5.06
C LYS A 535 15.18 -17.17 -3.70
N THR A 536 14.75 -18.36 -3.29
CA THR A 536 15.21 -19.01 -2.06
C THR A 536 15.51 -20.49 -2.30
N SER A 537 16.65 -20.98 -1.79
CA SER A 537 16.97 -22.42 -1.85
C SER A 537 16.23 -23.23 -0.79
N ASP A 538 16.18 -22.76 0.46
CA ASP A 538 15.32 -23.35 1.50
C ASP A 538 13.92 -22.75 1.44
N LYS A 539 12.99 -23.48 0.84
CA LYS A 539 11.60 -23.04 0.62
C LYS A 539 10.66 -23.42 1.78
N SER A 540 11.17 -24.07 2.83
CA SER A 540 10.34 -24.71 3.86
C SER A 540 9.37 -23.75 4.56
N GLU A 541 9.87 -22.63 5.09
CA GLU A 541 9.03 -21.63 5.77
C GLU A 541 8.04 -20.95 4.81
N LEU A 542 8.45 -20.72 3.56
CA LEU A 542 7.58 -20.08 2.56
C LEU A 542 6.41 -20.98 2.18
N TYR A 543 6.59 -22.31 2.19
CA TYR A 543 5.52 -23.24 1.88
C TYR A 543 4.33 -23.18 2.86
N ASP A 544 4.53 -22.67 4.09
CA ASP A 544 3.44 -22.48 5.06
C ASP A 544 2.39 -21.48 4.58
N TYR A 545 2.73 -20.57 3.66
CA TYR A 545 1.78 -19.64 3.05
C TYR A 545 0.83 -20.29 2.03
N TYR A 546 1.14 -21.49 1.54
CA TYR A 546 0.40 -22.08 0.41
C TYR A 546 -1.11 -22.14 0.66
N ASP A 547 -1.56 -22.53 1.85
CA ASP A 547 -3.00 -22.65 2.11
C ASP A 547 -3.70 -21.28 2.15
N ARG A 548 -3.01 -20.23 2.63
CA ARG A 548 -3.54 -18.86 2.65
C ARG A 548 -3.54 -18.26 1.23
N ALA A 549 -2.49 -18.51 0.46
CA ALA A 549 -2.43 -18.16 -0.96
C ALA A 549 -3.50 -18.88 -1.80
N LYS A 550 -3.77 -20.16 -1.50
CA LYS A 550 -4.86 -20.93 -2.11
C LYS A 550 -6.22 -20.34 -1.76
N MET A 551 -6.43 -19.87 -0.53
CA MET A 551 -7.67 -19.21 -0.12
C MET A 551 -7.93 -17.94 -0.94
N PHE A 552 -6.92 -17.10 -1.15
CA PHE A 552 -7.00 -15.95 -2.05
C PHE A 552 -7.39 -16.39 -3.48
N TYR A 553 -6.68 -17.36 -4.05
CA TYR A 553 -7.01 -17.88 -5.37
C TYR A 553 -8.44 -18.44 -5.47
N ASP A 554 -8.86 -19.27 -4.52
CA ASP A 554 -10.16 -19.94 -4.55
C ASP A 554 -11.29 -18.93 -4.48
N PHE A 555 -11.10 -17.82 -3.76
CA PHE A 555 -12.04 -16.71 -3.76
C PHE A 555 -12.17 -16.09 -5.15
N LEU A 556 -11.06 -15.72 -5.78
CA LEU A 556 -11.08 -15.14 -7.13
C LEU A 556 -11.59 -16.11 -8.20
N ALA A 557 -11.38 -17.41 -8.02
CA ALA A 557 -11.92 -18.47 -8.87
C ALA A 557 -13.42 -18.76 -8.63
N GLY A 558 -14.05 -18.11 -7.65
CA GLY A 558 -15.48 -18.21 -7.35
C GLY A 558 -15.87 -19.49 -6.60
N LYS A 559 -14.97 -20.05 -5.79
CA LYS A 559 -15.13 -21.38 -5.18
C LYS A 559 -15.54 -21.37 -3.71
N ILE A 560 -15.18 -20.33 -2.96
CA ILE A 560 -15.36 -20.27 -1.51
C ILE A 560 -16.15 -19.03 -1.11
N ASN A 561 -16.61 -19.01 0.15
CA ASN A 561 -17.12 -17.83 0.85
C ASN A 561 -18.28 -17.09 0.17
N GLY A 562 -19.00 -17.75 -0.75
CA GLY A 562 -20.09 -17.14 -1.51
C GLY A 562 -19.62 -16.21 -2.63
N SER A 563 -18.34 -16.29 -3.03
CA SER A 563 -17.75 -15.45 -4.07
C SER A 563 -18.59 -15.44 -5.36
N THR A 564 -18.91 -14.25 -5.86
CA THR A 564 -19.70 -14.07 -7.08
C THR A 564 -18.85 -13.92 -8.34
N THR A 565 -17.52 -14.06 -8.23
CA THR A 565 -16.61 -13.75 -9.34
C THR A 565 -16.80 -14.67 -10.54
N ALA A 566 -17.20 -15.93 -10.34
CA ALA A 566 -17.40 -16.93 -11.40
C ALA A 566 -18.89 -17.19 -11.72
N LYS A 567 -19.73 -16.15 -11.72
CA LYS A 567 -21.19 -16.29 -11.92
C LYS A 567 -21.65 -16.59 -13.35
N PHE A 568 -20.80 -16.43 -14.36
CA PHE A 568 -21.20 -16.60 -15.77
C PHE A 568 -21.04 -18.04 -16.26
N LYS A 569 -22.01 -18.51 -17.06
CA LYS A 569 -21.99 -19.87 -17.66
C LYS A 569 -20.97 -20.03 -18.79
N SER A 570 -20.47 -18.92 -19.32
CA SER A 570 -19.32 -18.90 -20.23
C SER A 570 -18.03 -19.43 -19.59
N GLY A 571 -18.00 -19.51 -18.25
CA GLY A 571 -16.82 -19.86 -17.47
C GLY A 571 -15.92 -18.67 -17.16
N LEU A 572 -16.19 -17.49 -17.72
CA LEU A 572 -15.43 -16.26 -17.46
C LEU A 572 -15.72 -15.69 -16.08
N THR A 573 -14.75 -14.98 -15.51
CA THR A 573 -14.86 -14.34 -14.20
C THR A 573 -14.95 -12.82 -14.29
N THR A 574 -15.49 -12.17 -13.26
CA THR A 574 -15.61 -10.72 -13.12
C THR A 574 -15.47 -10.29 -11.67
N THR A 575 -15.14 -9.04 -11.41
CA THR A 575 -14.99 -8.50 -10.04
C THR A 575 -15.76 -7.21 -9.81
N PHE A 576 -16.63 -6.82 -10.76
CA PHE A 576 -17.37 -5.54 -10.70
C PHE A 576 -18.42 -5.44 -9.59
N GLU A 577 -18.73 -6.55 -8.89
CA GLU A 577 -19.54 -6.55 -7.66
C GLU A 577 -18.74 -6.22 -6.41
N TYR A 578 -17.42 -6.40 -6.46
CA TYR A 578 -16.50 -6.10 -5.37
C TYR A 578 -15.94 -4.70 -5.53
N PHE A 579 -15.51 -4.29 -6.72
CA PHE A 579 -14.95 -2.96 -6.93
C PHE A 579 -15.32 -2.42 -8.31
N TYR A 580 -15.39 -1.09 -8.47
CA TYR A 580 -15.72 -0.51 -9.79
C TYR A 580 -14.67 -0.81 -10.88
N ASN A 581 -13.49 -1.25 -10.47
CA ASN A 581 -12.38 -1.54 -11.36
C ASN A 581 -11.93 -3.01 -11.20
N CYS A 582 -11.62 -3.66 -12.32
CA CYS A 582 -11.18 -5.06 -12.38
C CYS A 582 -9.68 -5.26 -12.59
N SER A 583 -8.94 -4.20 -12.93
CA SER A 583 -7.63 -4.25 -13.56
C SER A 583 -6.60 -3.25 -13.03
N GLY A 584 -7.01 -2.32 -12.16
CA GLY A 584 -6.23 -1.15 -11.78
C GLY A 584 -6.26 -0.02 -12.81
N MET A 585 -6.90 -0.22 -13.98
CA MET A 585 -6.91 0.75 -15.09
C MET A 585 -8.21 1.55 -15.13
N ASP A 586 -8.28 2.64 -14.36
CA ASP A 586 -9.52 3.35 -13.99
C ASP A 586 -10.41 3.83 -15.12
N ASP A 587 -9.85 4.57 -16.07
CA ASP A 587 -10.56 5.15 -17.21
C ASP A 587 -10.33 4.36 -18.50
N LEU A 588 -10.03 3.05 -18.39
CA LEU A 588 -9.87 2.19 -19.56
C LEU A 588 -11.15 2.24 -20.44
N PRO A 589 -11.04 2.50 -21.76
CA PRO A 589 -12.20 2.70 -22.64
C PRO A 589 -13.33 1.63 -22.59
N PRO A 590 -13.04 0.31 -22.58
CA PRO A 590 -14.10 -0.70 -22.49
C PRO A 590 -14.82 -0.64 -21.14
N GLN A 591 -14.13 -0.35 -20.04
CA GLN A 591 -14.73 -0.19 -18.72
C GLN A 591 -15.65 1.03 -18.68
N VAL A 592 -15.17 2.18 -19.17
CA VAL A 592 -15.97 3.42 -19.24
C VAL A 592 -17.24 3.23 -20.07
N LEU A 593 -17.13 2.59 -21.24
CA LEU A 593 -18.30 2.32 -22.09
C LEU A 593 -19.27 1.34 -21.43
N MET A 594 -18.75 0.28 -20.81
CA MET A 594 -19.53 -0.70 -20.07
C MET A 594 -20.37 -0.03 -18.97
N TYR A 595 -19.76 0.88 -18.19
CA TYR A 595 -20.46 1.65 -17.15
C TYR A 595 -21.48 2.63 -17.72
N LYS A 596 -21.11 3.36 -18.78
CA LYS A 596 -22.03 4.26 -19.49
C LYS A 596 -23.31 3.54 -19.94
N ASN A 597 -23.19 2.26 -20.26
CA ASN A 597 -24.30 1.41 -20.72
C ASN A 597 -24.95 0.57 -19.60
N ASN A 598 -24.54 0.73 -18.33
CA ASN A 598 -25.01 -0.03 -17.16
C ASN A 598 -24.84 -1.56 -17.32
N LEU A 599 -23.70 -2.01 -17.85
CA LEU A 599 -23.43 -3.41 -18.17
C LEU A 599 -22.51 -4.12 -17.15
N GLN A 600 -22.16 -3.49 -16.04
CA GLN A 600 -21.15 -3.98 -15.08
C GLN A 600 -21.46 -5.34 -14.46
N LEU A 601 -22.72 -5.60 -14.17
CA LEU A 601 -23.13 -6.89 -13.58
C LEU A 601 -23.21 -8.03 -14.60
N LYS A 602 -23.09 -7.71 -15.89
CA LYS A 602 -23.27 -8.63 -17.02
C LYS A 602 -22.01 -8.79 -17.87
N THR A 603 -20.93 -8.09 -17.54
CA THR A 603 -19.74 -8.06 -18.39
C THR A 603 -18.57 -8.75 -17.69
N ALA A 604 -17.87 -9.60 -18.43
CA ALA A 604 -16.59 -10.19 -18.02
C ALA A 604 -15.44 -9.52 -18.79
N PRO A 605 -14.46 -8.91 -18.09
CA PRO A 605 -13.22 -8.44 -18.69
C PRO A 605 -12.25 -9.62 -18.94
N CYS A 606 -11.23 -9.43 -19.78
CA CYS A 606 -10.28 -10.50 -20.05
C CYS A 606 -9.28 -10.70 -18.91
N ILE A 607 -8.87 -9.61 -18.24
CA ILE A 607 -7.86 -9.67 -17.16
C ILE A 607 -8.30 -10.52 -15.98
N SER A 608 -9.53 -10.39 -15.48
CA SER A 608 -9.99 -11.17 -14.30
C SER A 608 -9.86 -12.67 -14.57
N SER A 609 -10.34 -13.12 -15.73
CA SER A 609 -10.26 -14.53 -16.16
C SER A 609 -8.81 -14.99 -16.36
N SER A 610 -8.00 -14.13 -16.97
CA SER A 610 -6.59 -14.42 -17.27
C SER A 610 -5.72 -14.51 -16.02
N GLN A 611 -5.99 -13.66 -15.02
CA GLN A 611 -5.31 -13.67 -13.73
C GLN A 611 -5.63 -14.93 -12.93
N VAL A 612 -6.87 -15.41 -12.95
CA VAL A 612 -7.23 -16.71 -12.36
C VAL A 612 -6.47 -17.84 -13.05
N ILE A 613 -6.43 -17.89 -14.38
CA ILE A 613 -5.64 -18.91 -15.11
C ILE A 613 -4.16 -18.85 -14.73
N ARG A 614 -3.56 -17.66 -14.76
CA ARG A 614 -2.13 -17.49 -14.51
C ARG A 614 -1.75 -17.89 -13.09
N THR A 615 -2.51 -17.45 -12.10
CA THR A 615 -2.26 -17.79 -10.70
C THR A 615 -2.57 -19.27 -10.39
N ALA A 616 -3.53 -19.89 -11.07
CA ALA A 616 -3.74 -21.34 -11.02
C ALA A 616 -2.48 -22.11 -11.48
N LYS A 617 -1.83 -21.66 -12.56
CA LYS A 617 -0.58 -22.27 -13.04
C LYS A 617 0.55 -22.13 -12.02
N LEU A 618 0.73 -20.94 -11.44
CA LEU A 618 1.74 -20.71 -10.39
C LEU A 618 1.50 -21.60 -9.17
N LEU A 619 0.26 -21.64 -8.66
CA LEU A 619 -0.10 -22.46 -7.51
C LEU A 619 -0.03 -23.96 -7.82
N SER A 620 -0.29 -24.38 -9.07
CA SER A 620 -0.12 -25.78 -9.49
C SER A 620 1.33 -26.24 -9.37
N VAL A 621 2.31 -25.39 -9.74
CA VAL A 621 3.73 -25.68 -9.54
C VAL A 621 4.02 -25.92 -8.05
N ILE A 622 3.54 -25.03 -7.18
CA ILE A 622 3.76 -25.13 -5.73
C ILE A 622 3.06 -26.37 -5.16
N ALA A 623 1.83 -26.67 -5.61
CA ALA A 623 1.06 -27.83 -5.21
C ALA A 623 1.75 -29.15 -5.59
N GLU A 624 2.40 -29.21 -6.76
CA GLU A 624 3.23 -30.36 -7.16
C GLU A 624 4.38 -30.60 -6.18
N HIS A 625 5.07 -29.55 -5.75
CA HIS A 625 6.16 -29.64 -4.76
C HIS A 625 5.66 -30.11 -3.39
N LEU A 626 4.45 -29.70 -3.01
CA LEU A 626 3.81 -30.09 -1.76
C LEU A 626 3.08 -31.45 -1.83
N GLY A 627 3.09 -32.12 -2.98
CA GLY A 627 2.38 -33.39 -3.17
C GLY A 627 0.85 -33.27 -3.14
N LYS A 628 0.29 -32.09 -3.39
CA LYS A 628 -1.16 -31.79 -3.34
C LYS A 628 -1.83 -32.06 -4.69
N SER A 629 -1.91 -33.34 -5.08
CA SER A 629 -2.43 -33.75 -6.40
C SER A 629 -3.89 -33.37 -6.67
N GLU A 630 -4.72 -33.27 -5.62
CA GLU A 630 -6.12 -32.85 -5.75
C GLU A 630 -6.22 -31.37 -6.16
N ASP A 631 -5.37 -30.51 -5.59
CA ASP A 631 -5.30 -29.10 -5.93
C ASP A 631 -4.80 -28.91 -7.36
N VAL A 632 -3.74 -29.63 -7.78
CA VAL A 632 -3.23 -29.63 -9.17
C VAL A 632 -4.34 -29.97 -10.17
N LYS A 633 -5.17 -30.97 -9.85
CA LYS A 633 -6.31 -31.36 -10.67
C LYS A 633 -7.37 -30.25 -10.72
N ALA A 634 -7.71 -29.66 -9.58
CA ALA A 634 -8.68 -28.57 -9.50
C ALA A 634 -8.22 -27.32 -10.29
N TYR A 635 -6.94 -26.96 -10.21
CA TYR A 635 -6.35 -25.87 -11.02
C TYR A 635 -6.43 -26.19 -12.51
N SER A 636 -6.11 -27.43 -12.91
CA SER A 636 -6.20 -27.85 -14.31
C SER A 636 -7.63 -27.76 -14.87
N GLU A 637 -8.63 -28.10 -14.07
CA GLU A 637 -10.06 -28.00 -14.44
C GLU A 637 -10.49 -26.53 -14.62
N ASP A 638 -10.08 -25.63 -13.72
CA ASP A 638 -10.33 -24.19 -13.85
C ASP A 638 -9.66 -23.61 -15.08
N ILE A 639 -8.37 -23.88 -15.27
CA ILE A 639 -7.60 -23.42 -16.44
C ILE A 639 -8.33 -23.81 -17.72
N LYS A 640 -8.76 -25.08 -17.84
CA LYS A 640 -9.48 -25.56 -19.02
C LYS A 640 -10.81 -24.85 -19.22
N ARG A 641 -11.62 -24.72 -18.16
CA ARG A 641 -12.94 -24.07 -18.22
C ARG A 641 -12.84 -22.63 -18.67
N ILE A 642 -11.96 -21.85 -18.03
CA ILE A 642 -11.83 -20.41 -18.28
C ILE A 642 -11.17 -20.15 -19.65
N SER A 643 -10.15 -20.94 -20.02
CA SER A 643 -9.49 -20.82 -21.32
C SER A 643 -10.47 -21.06 -22.47
N ASN A 644 -11.34 -22.07 -22.34
CA ASN A 644 -12.39 -22.33 -23.34
C ASN A 644 -13.35 -21.15 -23.47
N GLY A 645 -13.70 -20.50 -22.35
CA GLY A 645 -14.54 -19.30 -22.34
C GLY A 645 -13.89 -18.15 -23.13
N LEU A 646 -12.62 -17.83 -22.83
CA LEU A 646 -11.89 -16.75 -23.50
C LEU A 646 -11.72 -17.03 -24.99
N GLN A 647 -11.31 -18.25 -25.35
CA GLN A 647 -11.09 -18.62 -26.75
C GLN A 647 -12.38 -18.61 -27.58
N LYS A 648 -13.51 -19.02 -26.99
CA LYS A 648 -14.78 -19.12 -27.70
C LYS A 648 -15.52 -17.79 -27.83
N TYR A 649 -15.49 -16.96 -26.78
CA TYR A 649 -16.36 -15.80 -26.68
C TYR A 649 -15.63 -14.46 -26.75
N ALA A 650 -14.34 -14.40 -26.40
CA ALA A 650 -13.61 -13.14 -26.30
C ALA A 650 -12.66 -12.89 -27.47
N TRP A 651 -12.10 -13.90 -28.14
CA TRP A 651 -11.19 -13.67 -29.29
C TRP A 651 -11.92 -12.98 -30.45
N ASP A 652 -11.35 -11.89 -30.93
CA ASP A 652 -11.80 -11.17 -32.12
C ASP A 652 -10.77 -11.30 -33.23
N ASP A 653 -11.08 -12.16 -34.20
CA ASP A 653 -10.20 -12.47 -35.30
C ASP A 653 -10.02 -11.31 -36.28
N GLU A 654 -10.89 -10.31 -36.32
CA GLU A 654 -10.65 -9.14 -37.17
C GLU A 654 -9.65 -8.19 -36.50
N ALA A 655 -9.85 -7.91 -35.20
CA ALA A 655 -9.00 -6.97 -34.48
C ALA A 655 -7.63 -7.54 -34.07
N GLY A 656 -7.51 -8.85 -33.83
CA GLY A 656 -6.29 -9.44 -33.26
C GLY A 656 -6.16 -9.23 -31.74
N TYR A 657 -7.29 -9.04 -31.05
CA TYR A 657 -7.39 -8.80 -29.61
C TYR A 657 -8.50 -9.64 -28.99
N TYR A 658 -8.49 -9.81 -27.67
CA TYR A 658 -9.64 -10.32 -26.94
C TYR A 658 -10.53 -9.18 -26.45
N SER A 659 -11.85 -9.37 -26.47
CA SER A 659 -12.87 -8.40 -26.06
C SER A 659 -13.48 -8.70 -24.69
N TYR A 660 -14.03 -7.67 -24.06
CA TYR A 660 -15.01 -7.85 -22.98
C TYR A 660 -16.22 -8.63 -23.51
N VAL A 661 -16.76 -9.56 -22.71
CA VAL A 661 -17.91 -10.39 -23.09
C VAL A 661 -19.12 -9.98 -22.27
N ILE A 662 -20.21 -9.64 -22.96
CA ILE A 662 -21.51 -9.31 -22.38
C ILE A 662 -22.35 -10.58 -22.28
N HIS A 663 -23.02 -10.76 -21.14
CA HIS A 663 -23.88 -11.88 -20.82
C HIS A 663 -25.34 -11.44 -20.67
N ASP A 664 -26.27 -12.39 -20.84
CA ASP A 664 -27.68 -12.18 -20.53
C ASP A 664 -28.00 -12.37 -19.03
N GLU A 665 -29.26 -12.22 -18.64
CA GLU A 665 -29.70 -12.41 -17.25
C GLU A 665 -29.52 -13.84 -16.73
N ASN A 666 -29.37 -14.82 -17.62
CA ASN A 666 -29.13 -16.23 -17.28
C ASN A 666 -27.64 -16.56 -17.20
N GLY A 667 -26.77 -15.55 -17.37
CA GLY A 667 -25.32 -15.70 -17.40
C GLY A 667 -24.77 -16.33 -18.69
N GLU A 668 -25.58 -16.44 -19.76
CA GLU A 668 -25.14 -16.96 -21.06
C GLU A 668 -24.38 -15.87 -21.82
N ALA A 669 -23.25 -16.22 -22.46
CA ALA A 669 -22.50 -15.27 -23.29
C ALA A 669 -23.33 -14.87 -24.52
N LYS A 670 -23.46 -13.55 -24.75
CA LYS A 670 -24.30 -12.98 -25.80
C LYS A 670 -23.47 -12.38 -26.93
N GLU A 671 -22.58 -11.44 -26.61
CA GLU A 671 -21.82 -10.69 -27.60
C GLU A 671 -20.55 -10.07 -26.99
N GLN A 672 -19.62 -9.67 -27.86
CA GLN A 672 -18.43 -8.90 -27.50
C GLN A 672 -18.77 -7.41 -27.40
N LEU A 673 -18.17 -6.69 -26.45
CA LEU A 673 -18.35 -5.25 -26.32
C LEU A 673 -17.70 -4.51 -27.50
N ARG A 674 -18.51 -3.77 -28.27
CA ARG A 674 -18.09 -2.99 -29.43
C ARG A 674 -18.41 -1.51 -29.27
N SER A 675 -17.69 -0.66 -30.01
CA SER A 675 -18.03 0.75 -30.18
C SER A 675 -19.29 0.91 -31.04
N GLU A 676 -19.81 2.13 -31.15
CA GLU A 676 -20.90 2.44 -32.08
C GLU A 676 -20.53 2.17 -33.55
N SER A 677 -19.24 2.21 -33.90
CA SER A 677 -18.72 1.90 -35.24
C SER A 677 -18.42 0.41 -35.46
N GLY A 678 -18.67 -0.46 -34.46
CA GLY A 678 -18.35 -1.88 -34.50
C GLY A 678 -16.91 -2.23 -34.14
N GLU A 679 -16.08 -1.25 -33.80
CA GLU A 679 -14.69 -1.46 -33.41
C GLU A 679 -14.61 -2.25 -32.09
N ASN A 680 -13.61 -3.14 -31.98
CA ASN A 680 -13.28 -3.80 -30.72
C ASN A 680 -12.91 -2.77 -29.64
N MET A 681 -13.67 -2.73 -28.55
CA MET A 681 -13.44 -1.78 -27.46
C MET A 681 -12.26 -2.13 -26.56
N ASN A 682 -11.59 -3.25 -26.82
CA ASN A 682 -10.53 -3.77 -25.97
C ASN A 682 -9.19 -3.94 -26.70
N LYS A 683 -8.85 -3.01 -27.61
CA LYS A 683 -7.49 -2.87 -28.14
C LYS A 683 -6.59 -2.22 -27.09
N THR A 684 -6.45 -2.88 -25.95
CA THR A 684 -5.84 -2.36 -24.73
C THR A 684 -4.97 -3.42 -24.07
N MET A 685 -4.29 -3.05 -22.99
CA MET A 685 -3.60 -4.01 -22.12
C MET A 685 -4.53 -5.14 -21.64
N ASP A 686 -5.80 -4.87 -21.32
CA ASP A 686 -6.74 -5.93 -20.92
C ASP A 686 -6.93 -6.97 -22.04
N GLY A 687 -7.06 -6.53 -23.29
CA GLY A 687 -7.30 -7.41 -24.44
C GLY A 687 -6.15 -8.33 -24.81
N ILE A 688 -4.95 -8.12 -24.25
CA ILE A 688 -3.79 -8.99 -24.44
C ILE A 688 -3.61 -10.00 -23.30
N TYR A 689 -4.34 -9.89 -22.19
CA TYR A 689 -4.10 -10.70 -21.00
C TYR A 689 -4.18 -12.22 -21.20
N PRO A 690 -4.92 -12.77 -22.17
CA PRO A 690 -4.83 -14.20 -22.50
C PRO A 690 -3.43 -14.66 -22.96
N LEU A 691 -2.61 -13.76 -23.53
CA LEU A 691 -1.19 -14.03 -23.80
C LEU A 691 -0.43 -14.19 -22.47
N ILE A 692 -0.65 -13.28 -21.52
CA ILE A 692 -0.07 -13.34 -20.17
C ILE A 692 -0.52 -14.61 -19.44
N ALA A 693 -1.78 -15.03 -19.59
CA ALA A 693 -2.29 -16.30 -19.07
C ALA A 693 -1.66 -17.53 -19.74
N GLY A 694 -0.98 -17.36 -20.88
CA GLY A 694 -0.30 -18.42 -21.62
C GLY A 694 -1.28 -19.42 -22.21
N ILE A 695 -2.37 -18.92 -22.81
CA ILE A 695 -3.42 -19.75 -23.42
C ILE A 695 -3.64 -19.47 -24.90
N THR A 696 -2.90 -18.52 -25.46
CA THR A 696 -2.97 -18.15 -26.88
C THR A 696 -2.38 -19.24 -27.77
N THR A 697 -2.96 -19.41 -28.96
CA THR A 697 -2.30 -20.17 -30.03
C THR A 697 -1.09 -19.40 -30.56
N ASP A 698 -0.23 -20.04 -31.34
CA ASP A 698 0.94 -19.37 -31.93
C ASP A 698 0.53 -18.25 -32.89
N GLU A 699 -0.56 -18.44 -33.66
CA GLU A 699 -1.14 -17.40 -34.50
C GLU A 699 -1.63 -16.19 -33.69
N GLN A 700 -2.41 -16.44 -32.62
CA GLN A 700 -2.89 -15.39 -31.73
C GLN A 700 -1.73 -14.65 -31.06
N THR A 701 -0.71 -15.39 -30.63
CA THR A 701 0.52 -14.84 -30.05
C THR A 701 1.21 -13.90 -31.04
N GLY A 702 1.44 -14.37 -32.28
CA GLY A 702 2.07 -13.54 -33.31
C GLY A 702 1.29 -12.27 -33.63
N ARG A 703 -0.05 -12.33 -33.64
CA ARG A 703 -0.89 -11.14 -33.85
C ARG A 703 -0.79 -10.15 -32.70
N ILE A 704 -0.91 -10.61 -31.46
CA ILE A 704 -0.78 -9.74 -30.28
C ILE A 704 0.61 -9.10 -30.22
N LEU A 705 1.67 -9.88 -30.46
CA LEU A 705 3.05 -9.36 -30.49
C LEU A 705 3.24 -8.30 -31.58
N SER A 706 2.66 -8.52 -32.78
CA SER A 706 2.75 -7.52 -33.85
C SER A 706 2.17 -6.16 -33.46
N HIS A 707 1.13 -6.15 -32.62
CA HIS A 707 0.57 -4.92 -32.07
C HIS A 707 1.43 -4.34 -30.94
N LEU A 708 1.90 -5.20 -30.02
CA LEU A 708 2.72 -4.78 -28.87
C LEU A 708 4.06 -4.16 -29.28
N GLU A 709 4.72 -4.73 -30.29
CA GLU A 709 6.02 -4.27 -30.78
C GLU A 709 5.93 -3.04 -31.69
N SER A 710 4.76 -2.79 -32.27
CA SER A 710 4.54 -1.69 -33.20
C SER A 710 4.65 -0.34 -32.51
N GLU A 711 5.54 0.51 -33.05
CA GLU A 711 5.74 1.88 -32.57
C GLU A 711 4.60 2.83 -32.94
N ASP A 712 3.77 2.42 -33.91
CA ASP A 712 2.57 3.13 -34.32
C ASP A 712 1.35 2.78 -33.45
N GLU A 713 1.38 1.64 -32.74
CA GLU A 713 0.24 1.11 -32.01
C GLU A 713 0.45 1.10 -30.50
N MET A 714 1.39 0.31 -29.96
CA MET A 714 1.53 0.15 -28.50
C MET A 714 2.91 0.56 -27.97
N MET A 715 4.01 0.22 -28.66
CA MET A 715 5.37 0.50 -28.16
C MET A 715 5.77 1.96 -28.36
N SER A 716 5.43 2.83 -27.42
CA SER A 716 5.79 4.25 -27.48
C SER A 716 7.27 4.49 -27.12
N LYS A 717 7.71 5.75 -27.27
CA LYS A 717 9.06 6.19 -26.87
C LYS A 717 9.32 6.17 -25.36
N VAL A 718 8.27 5.98 -24.54
CA VAL A 718 8.39 5.98 -23.08
C VAL A 718 7.87 4.70 -22.42
N GLY A 719 7.50 3.70 -23.22
CA GLY A 719 7.04 2.37 -22.80
C GLY A 719 5.79 1.94 -23.55
N ILE A 720 5.19 0.82 -23.16
CA ILE A 720 3.97 0.33 -23.81
C ILE A 720 2.76 1.17 -23.37
N SER A 721 1.98 1.67 -24.33
CA SER A 721 0.72 2.35 -24.10
C SER A 721 -0.33 1.42 -23.49
N ALA A 722 -1.18 1.93 -22.59
CA ALA A 722 -2.31 1.17 -22.04
C ALA A 722 -3.38 0.84 -23.12
N VAL A 723 -3.46 1.67 -24.16
CA VAL A 723 -4.42 1.57 -25.27
C VAL A 723 -3.69 1.70 -26.59
N ASN A 724 -4.10 0.92 -27.59
CA ASN A 724 -3.58 1.02 -28.95
C ASN A 724 -3.79 2.44 -29.49
N MET A 725 -2.70 3.12 -29.83
CA MET A 725 -2.68 4.52 -30.27
C MET A 725 -3.44 4.76 -31.59
N LYS A 726 -3.79 3.71 -32.33
CA LYS A 726 -4.64 3.77 -33.53
C LYS A 726 -6.12 3.48 -33.26
N ALA A 727 -6.50 3.08 -32.06
CA ALA A 727 -7.90 2.83 -31.73
C ALA A 727 -8.72 4.14 -31.80
N GLY A 728 -9.97 4.07 -32.26
CA GLY A 728 -10.82 5.25 -32.45
C GLY A 728 -11.16 6.02 -31.15
N TYR A 729 -10.89 5.41 -29.99
CA TYR A 729 -11.17 5.93 -28.65
C TYR A 729 -9.90 6.28 -27.85
N TYR A 730 -8.71 6.16 -28.44
CA TYR A 730 -7.45 6.54 -27.80
C TYR A 730 -7.43 8.05 -27.49
N ALA A 731 -6.98 8.42 -26.29
CA ALA A 731 -6.90 9.81 -25.85
C ALA A 731 -5.48 10.16 -25.37
N THR A 732 -4.75 11.00 -26.11
CA THR A 732 -3.35 11.32 -25.79
C THR A 732 -3.09 11.85 -24.37
N ASN A 733 -4.10 12.39 -23.69
CA ASN A 733 -4.02 12.89 -22.31
C ASN A 733 -4.79 12.05 -21.27
N GLY A 734 -5.30 10.86 -21.63
CA GLY A 734 -6.03 9.97 -20.73
C GLY A 734 -5.12 9.31 -19.69
N TYR A 735 -5.66 8.96 -18.53
CA TYR A 735 -4.88 8.42 -17.41
C TYR A 735 -4.38 6.99 -17.71
N TRP A 736 -5.30 6.04 -17.86
CA TRP A 736 -5.14 4.71 -18.45
C TRP A 736 -5.68 4.63 -19.89
N ASN A 737 -6.05 5.77 -20.48
CA ASN A 737 -6.45 5.89 -21.88
C ASN A 737 -5.44 6.70 -22.72
N GLY A 738 -4.15 6.72 -22.35
CA GLY A 738 -3.14 7.47 -23.10
C GLY A 738 -1.73 7.49 -22.53
N ASN A 739 -1.60 7.55 -21.21
CA ASN A 739 -0.29 7.59 -20.56
C ASN A 739 0.29 6.19 -20.31
N VAL A 740 1.59 6.16 -20.00
CA VAL A 740 2.35 4.92 -19.83
C VAL A 740 2.57 4.63 -18.35
N TRP A 741 2.28 3.39 -17.97
CA TRP A 741 2.44 2.83 -16.64
C TRP A 741 3.25 1.54 -16.71
N PHE A 742 4.11 1.30 -15.73
CA PHE A 742 5.07 0.19 -15.81
C PHE A 742 4.54 -1.13 -15.22
N SER A 743 3.57 -1.10 -14.30
CA SER A 743 3.03 -2.29 -13.63
C SER A 743 2.58 -3.39 -14.60
N HIS A 744 1.68 -3.07 -15.54
CA HIS A 744 1.19 -4.06 -16.52
C HIS A 744 2.27 -4.54 -17.50
N GLN A 745 3.27 -3.71 -17.78
CA GLN A 745 4.40 -4.07 -18.64
C GLN A 745 5.30 -5.13 -17.98
N TRP A 746 5.33 -5.23 -16.64
CA TRP A 746 6.07 -6.29 -15.95
C TRP A 746 5.50 -7.68 -16.28
N PHE A 747 4.16 -7.82 -16.33
CA PHE A 747 3.54 -9.08 -16.75
C PHE A 747 3.87 -9.42 -18.20
N VAL A 748 3.87 -8.42 -19.10
CA VAL A 748 4.29 -8.61 -20.49
C VAL A 748 5.75 -9.04 -20.55
N TRP A 749 6.64 -8.36 -19.83
CA TRP A 749 8.07 -8.68 -19.78
C TRP A 749 8.34 -10.12 -19.31
N LYS A 750 7.73 -10.54 -18.19
CA LYS A 750 7.83 -11.93 -17.71
C LYS A 750 7.30 -12.94 -18.75
N THR A 751 6.21 -12.60 -19.43
CA THR A 751 5.64 -13.45 -20.49
C THR A 751 6.59 -13.55 -21.69
N MET A 752 7.31 -12.48 -22.06
CA MET A 752 8.29 -12.54 -23.15
C MET A 752 9.41 -13.53 -22.84
N LEU A 753 9.84 -13.64 -21.57
CA LEU A 753 10.78 -14.66 -21.14
C LEU A 753 10.21 -16.08 -21.27
N ASP A 754 8.91 -16.28 -21.04
CA ASP A 754 8.26 -17.60 -21.19
C ASP A 754 8.19 -18.11 -22.63
N ILE A 755 8.20 -17.20 -23.61
CA ILE A 755 7.99 -17.52 -25.03
C ILE A 755 9.21 -17.26 -25.91
N GLY A 756 10.37 -16.93 -25.32
CA GLY A 756 11.63 -16.79 -26.06
C GLY A 756 11.89 -15.40 -26.65
N GLU A 757 11.05 -14.40 -26.38
CA GLU A 757 11.11 -13.05 -26.97
C GLU A 757 12.07 -12.12 -26.20
N ALA A 758 13.33 -12.55 -26.05
CA ALA A 758 14.34 -11.85 -25.23
C ALA A 758 14.60 -10.40 -25.69
N ASP A 759 14.64 -10.16 -27.00
CA ASP A 759 14.90 -8.82 -27.56
C ASP A 759 13.78 -7.84 -27.21
N PHE A 760 12.52 -8.26 -27.31
CA PHE A 760 11.39 -7.42 -26.94
C PHE A 760 11.31 -7.24 -25.42
N ALA A 761 11.59 -8.28 -24.62
CA ALA A 761 11.72 -8.17 -23.17
C ALA A 761 12.74 -7.08 -22.78
N TYR A 762 13.92 -7.09 -23.39
CA TYR A 762 14.93 -6.06 -23.17
C TYR A 762 14.47 -4.67 -23.64
N LYS A 763 13.77 -4.58 -24.78
CA LYS A 763 13.21 -3.30 -25.29
C LYS A 763 12.27 -2.66 -24.27
N ILE A 764 11.38 -3.44 -23.65
CA ILE A 764 10.45 -2.97 -22.60
C ILE A 764 11.23 -2.35 -21.44
N ALA A 765 12.15 -3.13 -20.85
CA ALA A 765 12.96 -2.71 -19.71
C ALA A 765 13.80 -1.46 -20.04
N LYS A 766 14.49 -1.47 -21.19
CA LYS A 766 15.38 -0.38 -21.61
C LYS A 766 14.64 0.95 -21.78
N VAL A 767 13.51 0.94 -22.49
CA VAL A 767 12.74 2.16 -22.75
C VAL A 767 12.17 2.74 -21.45
N ALA A 768 11.70 1.88 -20.55
CA ALA A 768 11.23 2.31 -19.23
C ALA A 768 12.37 2.94 -18.41
N LEU A 769 13.52 2.27 -18.32
CA LEU A 769 14.69 2.76 -17.57
C LEU A 769 15.23 4.08 -18.11
N ASP A 770 15.40 4.21 -19.43
CA ASP A 770 15.90 5.43 -20.05
C ASP A 770 14.92 6.60 -19.86
N SER A 771 13.61 6.34 -19.93
CA SER A 771 12.56 7.36 -19.74
C SER A 771 12.43 7.80 -18.29
N TRP A 772 12.46 6.84 -17.37
CA TRP A 772 12.45 7.09 -15.92
C TRP A 772 13.66 7.90 -15.49
N LYS A 773 14.87 7.47 -15.89
CA LYS A 773 16.12 8.18 -15.62
C LYS A 773 16.02 9.65 -16.03
N ARG A 774 15.54 9.92 -17.26
CA ARG A 774 15.40 11.28 -17.78
C ARG A 774 14.50 12.15 -16.89
N GLU A 775 13.32 11.64 -16.51
CA GLU A 775 12.38 12.44 -15.72
C GLU A 775 12.84 12.63 -14.27
N VAL A 776 13.35 11.57 -13.64
CA VAL A 776 13.81 11.62 -12.25
C VAL A 776 15.05 12.49 -12.09
N GLU A 777 16.01 12.45 -13.02
CA GLU A 777 17.17 13.35 -12.96
C GLU A 777 16.83 14.81 -13.22
N TYR A 778 15.79 15.06 -14.03
CA TYR A 778 15.31 16.42 -14.27
C TYR A 778 14.64 17.01 -13.02
N SER A 779 13.72 16.24 -12.41
CA SER A 779 12.78 16.73 -11.40
C SER A 779 13.07 16.32 -9.95
N TYR A 780 13.89 15.28 -9.74
CA TYR A 780 14.08 14.53 -8.49
C TYR A 780 12.86 13.80 -7.93
N TYR A 781 11.69 13.94 -8.57
CA TYR A 781 10.50 13.20 -8.21
C TYR A 781 10.40 11.87 -8.93
N THR A 782 9.82 10.89 -8.23
CA THR A 782 9.29 9.66 -8.82
C THR A 782 7.80 9.80 -9.07
N PHE A 783 7.27 9.16 -10.11
CA PHE A 783 5.91 9.38 -10.57
C PHE A 783 5.12 8.09 -10.79
N GLU A 784 3.80 8.26 -10.79
CA GLU A 784 2.83 7.22 -11.05
C GLU A 784 2.81 6.78 -12.53
N MET A 785 2.87 7.76 -13.45
CA MET A 785 2.86 7.52 -14.88
C MET A 785 3.77 8.49 -15.62
N LEU A 786 4.09 8.16 -16.88
CA LEU A 786 4.73 9.07 -17.83
C LEU A 786 3.77 9.46 -18.95
N SER A 787 3.78 10.74 -19.29
CA SER A 787 3.07 11.23 -20.47
C SER A 787 3.68 10.65 -21.74
N ILE A 788 2.85 10.01 -22.57
CA ILE A 788 3.31 9.40 -23.83
C ILE A 788 3.88 10.42 -24.82
N THR A 789 3.38 11.65 -24.77
CA THR A 789 3.77 12.72 -25.71
C THR A 789 5.05 13.43 -25.27
N THR A 790 5.10 13.84 -24.00
CA THR A 790 6.20 14.69 -23.50
C THR A 790 7.27 13.89 -22.77
N GLY A 791 6.93 12.68 -22.32
CA GLY A 791 7.76 11.87 -21.46
C GLY A 791 8.00 12.45 -20.07
N ARG A 792 7.17 13.43 -19.66
CA ARG A 792 7.16 14.01 -18.31
C ARG A 792 6.36 13.13 -17.35
N GLY A 793 6.77 13.13 -16.09
CA GLY A 793 6.05 12.46 -15.02
C GLY A 793 4.75 13.17 -14.70
N GLY A 794 3.73 12.43 -14.29
CA GLY A 794 2.42 12.97 -14.01
C GLY A 794 1.68 12.30 -12.86
N TRP A 795 0.56 12.93 -12.48
CA TRP A 795 -0.24 12.63 -11.31
C TRP A 795 0.51 12.83 -10.00
N PHE A 796 0.76 11.78 -9.23
CA PHE A 796 1.42 11.94 -7.94
C PHE A 796 2.95 11.83 -8.04
N HIS A 797 3.61 12.59 -7.17
CA HIS A 797 5.06 12.66 -7.03
C HIS A 797 5.51 11.85 -5.82
N ASN A 798 6.79 11.48 -5.71
CA ASN A 798 7.26 10.53 -4.69
C ASN A 798 6.47 9.22 -4.72
N PHE A 799 6.01 8.83 -5.91
CA PHE A 799 5.28 7.59 -6.12
C PHE A 799 6.23 6.41 -6.24
N GLY A 800 5.86 5.30 -5.60
CA GLY A 800 6.55 4.03 -5.62
C GLY A 800 5.71 2.96 -6.30
N GLY A 801 4.88 2.27 -5.51
CA GLY A 801 3.80 1.35 -5.94
C GLY A 801 4.00 0.68 -7.30
N LEU A 802 3.24 1.15 -8.28
CA LEU A 802 3.15 0.63 -9.65
C LEU A 802 4.35 0.97 -10.55
N SER A 803 5.29 1.79 -10.07
CA SER A 803 6.58 2.09 -10.70
C SER A 803 7.70 1.16 -10.22
N ALA A 804 7.44 0.29 -9.23
CA ALA A 804 8.32 -0.80 -8.78
C ALA A 804 9.03 -1.59 -9.91
N PRO A 805 8.38 -1.90 -11.06
CA PRO A 805 9.04 -2.63 -12.15
C PRO A 805 10.35 -1.99 -12.63
N VAL A 806 10.52 -0.68 -12.49
CA VAL A 806 11.76 0.02 -12.87
C VAL A 806 12.97 -0.50 -12.08
N ASN A 807 12.82 -0.77 -10.79
CA ASN A 807 13.88 -1.36 -9.97
C ASN A 807 14.08 -2.85 -10.24
N ILE A 808 12.99 -3.57 -10.50
CA ILE A 808 13.04 -4.99 -10.86
C ILE A 808 13.81 -5.16 -12.17
N TRP A 809 13.51 -4.37 -13.20
CA TRP A 809 14.21 -4.41 -14.48
C TRP A 809 15.67 -3.98 -14.37
N ALA A 810 15.98 -2.94 -13.59
CA ALA A 810 17.37 -2.55 -13.38
C ALA A 810 18.17 -3.67 -12.71
N SER A 811 17.60 -4.32 -11.70
CA SER A 811 18.22 -5.45 -11.03
C SER A 811 18.40 -6.62 -11.99
N ALA A 812 17.35 -6.98 -12.73
CA ALA A 812 17.34 -8.12 -13.64
C ALA A 812 18.37 -8.07 -14.77
N TYR A 813 18.75 -6.87 -15.22
CA TYR A 813 19.71 -6.70 -16.32
C TYR A 813 21.09 -6.21 -15.88
N PHE A 814 21.23 -5.60 -14.69
CA PHE A 814 22.46 -4.90 -14.33
C PHE A 814 23.00 -5.21 -12.93
N LYS A 815 22.25 -5.84 -12.02
CA LYS A 815 22.74 -6.15 -10.66
C LYS A 815 23.31 -7.56 -10.60
N ALA A 816 24.63 -7.67 -10.44
CA ALA A 816 25.30 -8.96 -10.31
C ALA A 816 24.74 -9.78 -9.12
N GLY A 817 24.70 -11.11 -9.27
CA GLY A 817 24.11 -12.00 -8.27
C GLY A 817 22.58 -12.13 -8.37
N THR A 818 21.99 -11.66 -9.47
CA THR A 818 20.55 -11.81 -9.74
C THR A 818 20.30 -12.75 -10.91
N PHE A 819 19.13 -13.39 -10.90
CA PHE A 819 18.59 -14.10 -12.05
C PHE A 819 17.08 -13.88 -12.12
N ASN A 820 16.53 -14.01 -13.32
CA ASN A 820 15.09 -13.92 -13.56
C ASN A 820 14.64 -14.95 -14.59
N LEU A 821 13.44 -15.48 -14.38
CA LEU A 821 12.75 -16.42 -15.26
C LEU A 821 11.44 -15.77 -15.75
N GLY A 822 10.70 -16.45 -16.64
CA GLY A 822 9.28 -16.15 -16.87
C GLY A 822 8.37 -16.71 -15.77
N PHE A 823 7.07 -16.89 -16.04
CA PHE A 823 6.10 -17.50 -15.13
C PHE A 823 6.00 -19.03 -15.27
N ASP A 824 6.35 -19.59 -16.43
CA ASP A 824 6.22 -21.01 -16.76
C ASP A 824 7.53 -21.79 -16.49
N SER A 825 8.48 -21.18 -15.78
CA SER A 825 9.71 -21.81 -15.30
C SER A 825 9.83 -21.61 -13.79
N PHE A 826 10.54 -22.51 -13.12
CA PHE A 826 10.72 -22.49 -11.67
C PHE A 826 12.15 -22.85 -11.29
N CYS A 827 12.78 -22.02 -10.47
CA CYS A 827 14.11 -22.30 -9.92
C CYS A 827 13.99 -23.23 -8.70
N GLU A 828 14.40 -24.48 -8.90
CA GLU A 828 14.38 -25.53 -7.89
C GLU A 828 15.38 -25.23 -6.77
N ASN A 829 16.62 -24.94 -7.16
CA ASN A 829 17.72 -24.55 -6.28
C ASN A 829 18.74 -23.74 -7.10
N TYR A 830 19.46 -22.84 -6.44
CA TYR A 830 20.55 -22.12 -7.07
C TYR A 830 21.68 -21.81 -6.08
N SER A 831 22.83 -21.43 -6.63
CA SER A 831 23.95 -20.91 -5.86
C SER A 831 24.72 -19.88 -6.68
N PHE A 832 25.18 -18.84 -6.01
CA PHE A 832 26.19 -17.91 -6.51
C PHE A 832 27.43 -18.00 -5.61
N GLU A 833 28.61 -17.89 -6.21
CA GLU A 833 29.81 -17.55 -5.44
C GLU A 833 29.76 -16.10 -4.98
N ASN A 834 30.44 -15.80 -3.87
CA ASN A 834 30.39 -14.49 -3.20
C ASN A 834 30.84 -13.32 -4.08
N ASP A 835 31.69 -13.57 -5.07
CA ASP A 835 32.18 -12.56 -6.03
C ASP A 835 31.41 -12.56 -7.37
N PHE A 836 30.35 -13.36 -7.44
CA PHE A 836 29.49 -13.57 -8.60
C PHE A 836 30.24 -14.04 -9.86
N THR A 837 31.29 -14.84 -9.68
CA THR A 837 32.05 -15.44 -10.78
C THR A 837 31.66 -16.88 -11.12
N HIS A 838 30.84 -17.51 -10.28
CA HIS A 838 30.20 -18.79 -10.56
C HIS A 838 28.71 -18.75 -10.20
N PHE A 839 27.90 -19.36 -11.06
CA PHE A 839 26.47 -19.55 -10.86
C PHE A 839 26.08 -20.97 -11.26
N SER A 840 25.26 -21.61 -10.44
CA SER A 840 24.62 -22.89 -10.77
C SER A 840 23.15 -22.85 -10.37
N ALA A 841 22.26 -23.32 -11.23
CA ALA A 841 20.84 -23.47 -10.92
C ALA A 841 20.23 -24.71 -11.56
N ASP A 842 19.31 -25.33 -10.84
CA ASP A 842 18.38 -26.32 -11.38
C ASP A 842 17.06 -25.62 -11.70
N VAL A 843 16.62 -25.71 -12.95
CA VAL A 843 15.41 -25.04 -13.41
C VAL A 843 14.44 -26.06 -14.00
N SER A 844 13.20 -26.05 -13.51
CA SER A 844 12.09 -26.82 -14.03
C SER A 844 11.24 -25.98 -14.97
N HIS A 845 10.68 -26.63 -15.99
CA HIS A 845 9.94 -26.00 -17.08
C HIS A 845 8.53 -26.61 -17.17
N TYR A 846 7.53 -25.73 -17.25
CA TYR A 846 6.10 -26.07 -17.18
C TYR A 846 5.30 -25.68 -18.43
N ASN A 847 5.96 -25.16 -19.46
CA ASN A 847 5.37 -24.98 -20.78
C ASN A 847 6.13 -25.79 -21.83
N GLY A 848 5.56 -25.89 -23.04
CA GLY A 848 6.17 -26.58 -24.17
C GLY A 848 6.88 -25.63 -25.15
N LYS A 849 7.35 -24.47 -24.68
CA LYS A 849 7.97 -23.42 -25.50
C LYS A 849 9.37 -23.14 -24.99
N ASP A 850 10.29 -22.81 -25.89
CA ASP A 850 11.61 -22.39 -25.45
C ASP A 850 11.50 -21.09 -24.64
N SER A 851 12.13 -21.04 -23.46
CA SER A 851 12.08 -19.88 -22.56
C SER A 851 13.47 -19.31 -22.30
N ILE A 852 13.53 -18.17 -21.62
CA ILE A 852 14.76 -17.43 -21.35
C ILE A 852 14.96 -17.29 -19.85
N MET A 853 16.17 -17.64 -19.40
CA MET A 853 16.68 -17.26 -18.10
C MET A 853 17.65 -16.08 -18.27
N LEU A 854 17.43 -15.02 -17.49
CA LEU A 854 18.36 -13.92 -17.33
C LEU A 854 19.26 -14.21 -16.14
N VAL A 855 20.57 -14.04 -16.28
CA VAL A 855 21.54 -14.14 -15.18
C VAL A 855 22.55 -13.00 -15.28
N VAL A 856 22.79 -12.29 -14.19
CA VAL A 856 23.79 -11.21 -14.13
C VAL A 856 24.98 -11.66 -13.28
N MET A 857 26.13 -11.77 -13.92
CA MET A 857 27.42 -12.12 -13.34
C MET A 857 28.29 -10.88 -13.16
N ASN A 858 29.44 -11.04 -12.52
CA ASN A 858 30.45 -9.99 -12.42
C ASN A 858 31.00 -9.61 -13.81
N ASP A 859 30.88 -8.35 -14.20
CA ASP A 859 31.18 -7.83 -15.54
C ASP A 859 32.70 -7.75 -15.85
N LYS A 860 33.56 -7.99 -14.87
CA LYS A 860 35.03 -7.92 -15.03
C LYS A 860 35.66 -9.16 -15.68
N ASN A 861 34.87 -10.21 -15.92
CA ASN A 861 35.38 -11.50 -16.38
C ASN A 861 34.68 -12.01 -17.65
N ASN A 862 35.21 -13.10 -18.20
CA ASN A 862 34.60 -13.85 -19.30
C ASN A 862 34.16 -15.21 -18.80
N TYR A 863 33.03 -15.68 -19.33
CA TYR A 863 32.36 -16.87 -18.83
C TYR A 863 32.06 -17.88 -19.94
N VAL A 864 31.97 -19.14 -19.55
CA VAL A 864 31.34 -20.20 -20.33
C VAL A 864 30.01 -20.57 -19.65
N VAL A 865 28.97 -20.76 -20.45
CA VAL A 865 27.66 -21.24 -20.01
C VAL A 865 27.49 -22.68 -20.46
N THR A 866 27.02 -23.54 -19.56
CA THR A 866 26.62 -24.91 -19.88
C THR A 866 25.18 -25.17 -19.46
N VAL A 867 24.50 -26.03 -20.23
CA VAL A 867 23.17 -26.56 -19.93
C VAL A 867 23.29 -28.08 -19.94
N ASP A 868 23.04 -28.71 -18.79
CA ASP A 868 23.29 -30.13 -18.52
C ASP A 868 24.74 -30.57 -18.80
N GLY A 869 25.72 -29.71 -18.49
CA GLY A 869 27.15 -29.95 -18.69
C GLY A 869 27.63 -29.78 -20.14
N GLU A 870 26.72 -29.58 -21.09
CA GLU A 870 27.05 -29.28 -22.49
C GLU A 870 27.13 -27.77 -22.70
N LYS A 871 28.10 -27.32 -23.51
CA LYS A 871 28.25 -25.89 -23.81
C LYS A 871 26.98 -25.35 -24.48
N ALA A 872 26.38 -24.33 -23.88
CA ALA A 872 25.12 -23.75 -24.35
C ALA A 872 25.36 -22.50 -25.22
N VAL A 873 24.40 -22.23 -26.10
CA VAL A 873 24.30 -20.94 -26.80
C VAL A 873 23.59 -19.96 -25.87
N PHE A 874 24.19 -18.79 -25.71
CA PHE A 874 23.64 -17.69 -24.93
C PHE A 874 23.86 -16.37 -25.67
N ASN A 875 23.08 -15.36 -25.33
CA ASN A 875 23.34 -13.99 -25.73
C ASN A 875 23.87 -13.20 -24.52
N GLU A 876 25.03 -12.55 -24.66
CA GLU A 876 25.55 -11.62 -23.65
C GLU A 876 25.06 -10.21 -24.06
N ARG A 877 23.92 -9.79 -23.49
CA ARG A 877 23.23 -8.54 -23.87
C ARG A 877 24.10 -7.32 -23.63
N ASP A 878 24.68 -7.30 -22.45
CA ASP A 878 25.67 -6.35 -21.95
C ASP A 878 26.73 -7.18 -21.20
N LYS A 879 27.92 -6.63 -20.99
CA LYS A 879 29.00 -7.37 -20.32
C LYS A 879 28.54 -7.90 -18.96
N GLY A 880 28.60 -9.23 -18.78
CA GLY A 880 28.14 -9.90 -17.56
C GLY A 880 26.64 -10.22 -17.49
N THR A 881 25.83 -9.85 -18.48
CA THR A 881 24.37 -10.08 -18.51
C THR A 881 24.03 -11.14 -19.56
N PHE A 882 23.64 -12.33 -19.08
CA PHE A 882 23.42 -13.51 -19.91
C PHE A 882 21.93 -13.81 -20.11
N GLU A 883 21.55 -14.01 -21.36
CA GLU A 883 20.26 -14.56 -21.77
C GLU A 883 20.48 -16.02 -22.20
N ILE A 884 19.98 -16.94 -21.38
CA ILE A 884 20.21 -18.38 -21.54
C ILE A 884 18.91 -19.03 -21.98
N LYS A 885 18.96 -19.71 -23.12
CA LYS A 885 17.82 -20.44 -23.66
C LYS A 885 17.58 -21.73 -22.85
N LEU A 886 16.37 -21.88 -22.34
CA LEU A 886 15.88 -23.12 -21.72
C LEU A 886 15.13 -23.93 -22.78
N PRO A 887 15.58 -25.15 -23.10
CA PRO A 887 15.03 -25.92 -24.20
C PRO A 887 13.71 -26.59 -23.82
N SER A 888 12.69 -26.43 -24.66
CA SER A 888 11.32 -26.94 -24.46
C SER A 888 11.17 -28.46 -24.40
N ASP A 889 12.18 -29.22 -24.86
CA ASP A 889 12.16 -30.68 -24.89
C ASP A 889 12.58 -31.31 -23.54
N LYS A 890 13.01 -30.51 -22.56
CA LYS A 890 13.45 -30.96 -21.24
C LYS A 890 12.60 -30.35 -20.14
N LYS A 891 12.04 -31.21 -19.27
CA LYS A 891 11.28 -30.76 -18.09
C LYS A 891 12.15 -30.09 -17.03
N ARG A 892 13.42 -30.50 -16.92
CA ARG A 892 14.37 -29.93 -15.95
C ARG A 892 15.75 -29.86 -16.59
N VAL A 893 16.44 -28.75 -16.35
CA VAL A 893 17.79 -28.50 -16.83
C VAL A 893 18.67 -27.96 -15.72
N LYS A 894 19.96 -28.30 -15.75
CA LYS A 894 20.98 -27.71 -14.90
C LYS A 894 21.75 -26.65 -15.68
N ILE A 895 21.85 -25.45 -15.16
CA ILE A 895 22.56 -24.32 -15.76
C ILE A 895 23.79 -24.05 -14.92
N GLU A 896 24.95 -23.92 -15.57
CA GLU A 896 26.18 -23.48 -14.91
C GLU A 896 26.86 -22.37 -15.72
N ILE A 897 27.30 -21.33 -15.02
CA ILE A 897 28.12 -20.24 -15.57
C ILE A 897 29.41 -20.16 -14.75
N GLN A 898 30.56 -20.23 -15.42
CA GLN A 898 31.87 -20.22 -14.77
C GLN A 898 32.92 -19.51 -15.64
N LEU A 899 34.05 -19.14 -15.03
CA LEU A 899 35.15 -18.47 -15.73
C LEU A 899 35.71 -19.34 -16.88
N VAL A 900 36.17 -18.66 -17.94
CA VAL A 900 36.90 -19.26 -19.09
C VAL A 900 38.35 -19.57 -18.74
#